data_AF-A0A8J2LX65-F1
#
_entry.id   AF-A0A8J2LX65-F1
#
_cell.length_a   1.000
_cell.length_b   1.000
_cell.length_c   1.000
_cell.angle_alpha   90.00
_cell.angle_beta   90.00
_cell.angle_gamma   90.00
#
_symmetry.space_group_name_H-M   'P 1'
#
loop_
_entity.id
_entity.type
_entity.pdbx_description
1 polymer ?
#
loop_
_entity_poly.entity_id
_entity_poly.type
_entity_poly.pdbx_seq_one_letter_code
_entity_poly.pdbx_strand_id
1 'polypeptide(L)'
;MASKTGLGSCSLWGLTPALNLLTFLDDKTLIDAGNDEKGIHILLFGQCDCRHIFKTLEEHLNFRTRKIKINIFIVENNIELYARQLLFLSLASLPLEKIGLYEKTRQYVELFGNTSIRPRTQHSLVKLARRLVKMITDEDYLEKKMPFVNLSELKFVERDALVEICKYWIEFCDMRKENLTEKWDKRLRYHLGSRYDSRAGVFDWDYHMRLKDLGIDIISSVEYKNWRGKGMAFTDYDSEYSQPNVTLCSGASLTSNWKNVCYLGEIVTGPFIAYGIECDDKNFFEKSNDRNKFSAGDVTVHNLEKIFSTFGSIGTGSGENPEDGGRGDAGMNRHGQNLSDIFSVSFLPTEAAAHLHLKSHFLNKFHLMYFSSTMAQHLTPEITQVCAKDAIVIVESVRHLLELRQEHITAYNDKVQELAELAGLQKIPEGHEISHVDYLSYTMSPQSGPISDEIGRNNIVLLHHTKGQQTILQGHRNEIVSLSKHKENKYFASGDIGPRSTVIIWDILAGIPDKVLSLRSCHGSSGVASIDFAGNSPYIGLLGAERSSKQVISIWPYVSHRPVEPMCQYNIPSTLGYQHEIVFHPEKNNLFATTGNRGVAFYSWKLTEKKICSNVPKLSKSFSSRMKKFTRSIWSPENSFLLTATMGGFIIVWDVSNPSDVKESFDSDRNAVEIKRCYKIGINGLTSFTEHNGIYYIGDVTGVVHFYDMTFRLIGWTKHQKFLPVYFVAVNEIDSTGALRIFDQNSAGERLGAPKDQTILSRDFPLKLSNCDPTQESTFNRSPFECPDLFLGVADGTVYHYRGREERLNTVVHGANSIFVACDVNPVSNHLALITLKGEIHLYDVKTHIVVYRRSLFKKQTRLSSLKFHPTGSFAFIGSLDGRMFCRRGFDFKPTGSTFDNSHSSIDKIVFSEDGILMAFQDSSRAIGLYVNNPGKSLFAWTFKGKRRLHCKEVVDIMFCWDRARNSSRLFSLGADRRIIEYRIHFSSFNDVLEVLTITRVEQYAIPRTMTTINCCERRKLHICIATNNYEISIYDPDNQNIMRICRAPLHESPTNKMVNIRTDDGRDFTIFASGNKLGLAEEPFDGIPYKYMALLSHPTGIIRRSFLSRSSGTRTSDGTGQASLA
;
A
#
# COMPACT_ATOMS: atom_id res chain seq x y z
N MET A 1 -3.41 35.86 4.03
CA MET A 1 -2.63 35.36 2.87
C MET A 1 -3.46 35.20 1.59
N ALA A 2 -4.75 34.81 1.66
CA ALA A 2 -5.63 34.63 0.50
C ALA A 2 -5.94 35.87 -0.37
N SER A 3 -5.47 37.07 0.02
CA SER A 3 -5.71 38.30 -0.73
C SER A 3 -4.74 38.52 -1.89
N LYS A 4 -3.52 37.95 -1.86
CA LYS A 4 -2.50 38.15 -2.93
C LYS A 4 -2.74 37.28 -4.16
N THR A 5 -3.39 36.13 -3.99
CA THR A 5 -3.65 35.13 -5.03
C THR A 5 -4.94 35.45 -5.80
N GLY A 6 -4.95 35.22 -7.11
CA GLY A 6 -6.11 35.44 -7.97
C GLY A 6 -7.31 34.55 -7.64
N LEU A 7 -7.08 33.41 -6.97
CA LEU A 7 -8.02 32.30 -6.76
C LEU A 7 -9.17 32.52 -5.76
N GLY A 8 -9.17 33.59 -4.96
CA GLY A 8 -10.21 33.76 -3.93
C GLY A 8 -9.85 33.19 -2.56
N SER A 9 -10.74 33.40 -1.60
CA SER A 9 -10.80 32.61 -0.36
C SER A 9 -11.74 31.41 -0.51
N CYS A 10 -12.56 31.39 -1.57
CA CYS A 10 -13.49 30.32 -1.91
C CYS A 10 -13.62 30.24 -3.43
N SER A 11 -13.60 29.04 -4.03
CA SER A 11 -13.91 28.89 -5.45
C SER A 11 -15.42 28.97 -5.63
N LEU A 12 -15.94 30.00 -6.30
CA LEU A 12 -17.39 30.25 -6.43
C LEU A 12 -18.05 29.52 -7.61
N TRP A 13 -17.22 29.00 -8.51
CA TRP A 13 -17.53 28.16 -9.65
C TRP A 13 -16.38 27.17 -9.82
N GLY A 14 -16.63 26.04 -10.47
CA GLY A 14 -15.58 25.08 -10.81
C GLY A 14 -14.73 25.56 -11.99
N LEU A 15 -13.51 25.04 -12.09
CA LEU A 15 -12.47 25.56 -13.00
C LEU A 15 -12.29 24.71 -14.27
N THR A 16 -13.09 23.66 -14.42
CA THR A 16 -13.10 22.75 -15.59
C THR A 16 -14.50 22.67 -16.26
N PRO A 17 -14.68 21.98 -17.39
CA PRO A 17 -16.01 21.79 -17.98
C PRO A 17 -16.93 20.87 -17.18
N ALA A 18 -18.25 21.03 -17.32
CA ALA A 18 -19.23 20.17 -16.66
C ALA A 18 -19.21 18.73 -17.22
N LEU A 19 -18.86 17.76 -16.37
CA LEU A 19 -18.95 16.32 -16.68
C LEU A 19 -20.34 15.73 -16.45
N ASN A 20 -20.73 14.79 -17.32
CA ASN A 20 -21.69 13.73 -16.96
C ASN A 20 -20.92 12.65 -16.19
N LEU A 21 -21.25 12.46 -14.91
CA LEU A 21 -20.52 11.52 -14.04
C LEU A 21 -20.84 10.05 -14.35
N LEU A 22 -21.95 9.76 -15.03
CA LEU A 22 -22.32 8.39 -15.36
C LEU A 22 -21.50 7.80 -16.50
N THR A 23 -20.91 8.63 -17.38
CA THR A 23 -20.09 8.14 -18.51
C THR A 23 -18.82 7.44 -18.05
N PHE A 24 -18.38 7.69 -16.81
CA PHE A 24 -17.20 7.06 -16.26
C PHE A 24 -17.48 5.62 -15.79
N LEU A 25 -18.72 5.30 -15.42
CA LEU A 25 -19.10 3.99 -14.92
C LEU A 25 -19.32 3.00 -16.06
N ASP A 26 -18.89 1.76 -15.88
CA ASP A 26 -19.09 0.72 -16.89
C ASP A 26 -20.55 0.27 -16.99
N ASP A 27 -20.93 -0.23 -18.17
CA ASP A 27 -22.29 -0.69 -18.45
C ASP A 27 -22.78 -1.72 -17.43
N LYS A 28 -21.88 -2.55 -16.90
CA LYS A 28 -22.19 -3.56 -15.91
C LYS A 28 -22.59 -2.92 -14.57
N THR A 29 -21.84 -1.96 -14.05
CA THR A 29 -22.20 -1.24 -12.81
C THR A 29 -23.54 -0.51 -12.99
N LEU A 30 -23.78 0.08 -14.17
CA LEU A 30 -25.06 0.73 -14.47
C LEU A 30 -26.23 -0.27 -14.51
N ILE A 31 -26.03 -1.47 -15.06
CA ILE A 31 -27.06 -2.54 -15.06
C ILE A 31 -27.30 -3.07 -13.64
N ASP A 32 -26.24 -3.36 -12.90
CA ASP A 32 -26.33 -3.89 -11.54
C ASP A 32 -27.05 -2.87 -10.62
N ALA A 33 -26.70 -1.59 -10.72
CA ALA A 33 -27.37 -0.52 -9.99
C ALA A 33 -28.80 -0.23 -10.46
N GLY A 34 -29.14 -0.54 -11.72
CA GLY A 34 -30.51 -0.50 -12.21
C GLY A 34 -31.41 -1.62 -11.66
N ASN A 35 -30.81 -2.72 -11.20
CA ASN A 35 -31.49 -3.84 -10.54
C ASN A 35 -31.54 -3.69 -9.01
N ASP A 36 -30.65 -2.88 -8.42
CA ASP A 36 -30.62 -2.57 -6.98
C ASP A 36 -31.58 -1.40 -6.66
N GLU A 37 -32.47 -1.58 -5.69
CA GLU A 37 -33.36 -0.52 -5.20
C GLU A 37 -32.60 0.71 -4.65
N LYS A 38 -31.32 0.55 -4.28
CA LYS A 38 -30.48 1.62 -3.73
C LYS A 38 -29.90 2.56 -4.79
N GLY A 39 -29.77 2.12 -6.04
CA GLY A 39 -29.23 2.93 -7.15
C GLY A 39 -27.74 3.31 -7.02
N ILE A 40 -27.28 4.27 -7.82
CA ILE A 40 -25.89 4.71 -7.88
C ILE A 40 -25.62 5.78 -6.83
N HIS A 41 -24.66 5.54 -5.95
CA HIS A 41 -24.13 6.54 -5.02
C HIS A 41 -22.86 7.23 -5.55
N ILE A 42 -22.88 8.57 -5.58
CA ILE A 42 -21.79 9.44 -6.03
C ILE A 42 -21.42 10.42 -4.91
N LEU A 43 -20.13 10.59 -4.62
CA LEU A 43 -19.64 11.53 -3.61
C LEU A 43 -18.79 12.64 -4.26
N LEU A 44 -19.13 13.89 -3.96
CA LEU A 44 -18.52 15.08 -4.53
C LEU A 44 -17.82 15.90 -3.45
N PHE A 45 -16.50 16.01 -3.53
CA PHE A 45 -15.70 16.90 -2.70
C PHE A 45 -15.40 18.19 -3.44
N GLY A 46 -15.89 19.30 -2.90
CA GLY A 46 -15.47 20.63 -3.30
C GLY A 46 -15.93 21.04 -4.69
N GLN A 47 -17.06 20.55 -5.20
CA GLN A 47 -17.56 20.88 -6.54
C GLN A 47 -17.84 22.38 -6.71
N CYS A 48 -18.12 23.10 -5.61
CA CYS A 48 -18.36 24.54 -5.53
C CYS A 48 -19.67 25.03 -6.17
N ASP A 49 -20.11 24.42 -7.26
CA ASP A 49 -21.35 24.74 -7.98
C ASP A 49 -22.20 23.48 -8.26
N CYS A 50 -23.23 23.59 -9.12
CA CYS A 50 -24.14 22.49 -9.47
C CYS A 50 -23.89 21.89 -10.86
N ARG A 51 -22.74 22.15 -11.51
CA ARG A 51 -22.53 21.82 -12.93
C ARG A 51 -22.55 20.33 -13.25
N HIS A 52 -21.86 19.49 -12.45
CA HIS A 52 -21.83 18.05 -12.69
C HIS A 52 -23.18 17.43 -12.39
N ILE A 53 -23.88 17.96 -11.38
CA ILE A 53 -25.25 17.57 -11.04
C ILE A 53 -26.17 17.83 -12.22
N PHE A 54 -26.16 19.04 -12.75
CA PHE A 54 -27.03 19.43 -13.86
C PHE A 54 -26.73 18.71 -15.17
N LYS A 55 -25.45 18.57 -15.56
CA LYS A 55 -25.07 17.84 -16.78
C LYS A 55 -25.42 16.36 -16.69
N THR A 56 -25.11 15.72 -15.55
CA THR A 56 -25.47 14.31 -15.31
C THR A 56 -26.98 14.10 -15.38
N LEU A 57 -27.77 15.00 -14.78
CA LEU A 57 -29.24 14.89 -14.80
C LEU A 57 -29.85 15.14 -16.16
N GLU A 58 -29.39 16.18 -16.87
CA GLU A 58 -29.89 16.51 -18.21
C GLU A 58 -29.74 15.32 -19.16
N GLU A 59 -28.56 14.70 -19.21
CA GLU A 59 -28.33 13.54 -20.05
C GLU A 59 -29.10 12.31 -19.55
N HIS A 60 -29.09 12.03 -18.24
CA HIS A 60 -29.79 10.88 -17.68
C HIS A 60 -31.30 10.90 -17.97
N LEU A 61 -31.93 12.08 -17.89
CA LEU A 61 -33.36 12.25 -18.15
C LEU A 61 -33.71 12.16 -19.64
N ASN A 62 -32.76 12.46 -20.53
CA ASN A 62 -32.93 12.35 -21.98
C ASN A 62 -32.73 10.92 -22.50
N PHE A 63 -31.93 10.08 -21.83
CA PHE A 63 -31.71 8.68 -22.20
C PHE A 63 -32.81 7.74 -21.67
N ARG A 64 -33.65 7.23 -22.58
CA ARG A 64 -34.90 6.50 -22.30
C ARG A 64 -34.76 5.05 -21.79
N THR A 65 -33.55 4.49 -21.72
CA THR A 65 -33.36 3.03 -21.74
C THR A 65 -33.06 2.38 -20.38
N ARG A 66 -32.66 3.12 -19.34
CA ARG A 66 -32.43 2.56 -17.98
C ARG A 66 -32.79 3.59 -16.90
N LYS A 67 -33.87 3.35 -16.15
CA LYS A 67 -34.28 4.17 -15.00
C LYS A 67 -33.45 3.77 -13.78
N ILE A 68 -32.34 4.45 -13.55
CA ILE A 68 -31.44 4.19 -12.42
C ILE A 68 -31.57 5.35 -11.44
N LYS A 69 -31.80 5.07 -10.16
CA LYS A 69 -31.80 6.13 -9.13
C LYS A 69 -30.38 6.61 -8.85
N ILE A 70 -30.15 7.92 -8.86
CA ILE A 70 -28.85 8.53 -8.60
C ILE A 70 -28.89 9.27 -7.26
N ASN A 71 -27.98 8.95 -6.36
CA ASN A 71 -27.86 9.58 -5.05
C ASN A 71 -26.50 10.29 -4.95
N ILE A 72 -26.53 11.62 -4.93
CA ILE A 72 -25.36 12.48 -4.85
C ILE A 72 -25.16 12.96 -3.41
N PHE A 73 -23.93 12.89 -2.93
CA PHE A 73 -23.52 13.36 -1.63
C PHE A 73 -22.49 14.47 -1.80
N ILE A 74 -22.69 15.62 -1.15
CA ILE A 74 -21.86 16.81 -1.33
C ILE A 74 -21.12 17.15 -0.04
N VAL A 75 -19.79 17.28 -0.14
CA VAL A 75 -18.91 17.78 0.91
C VAL A 75 -18.22 19.05 0.41
N GLU A 76 -18.44 20.18 1.07
CA GLU A 76 -17.80 21.46 0.77
C GLU A 76 -16.97 21.93 1.97
N ASN A 77 -15.92 22.70 1.69
CA ASN A 77 -15.11 23.32 2.74
C ASN A 77 -15.78 24.55 3.37
N ASN A 78 -16.82 25.11 2.73
CA ASN A 78 -17.44 26.33 3.20
C ASN A 78 -18.97 26.31 3.09
N ILE A 79 -19.64 26.85 4.09
CA ILE A 79 -21.10 26.83 4.22
C ILE A 79 -21.78 27.79 3.21
N GLU A 80 -21.11 28.87 2.80
CA GLU A 80 -21.61 29.74 1.73
C GLU A 80 -21.79 29.00 0.40
N LEU A 81 -20.99 27.96 0.13
CA LEU A 81 -21.14 27.14 -1.09
C LEU A 81 -22.41 26.28 -1.03
N TYR A 82 -22.72 25.69 0.13
CA TYR A 82 -23.99 24.99 0.32
C TYR A 82 -25.19 25.90 0.12
N ALA A 83 -25.14 27.12 0.66
CA ALA A 83 -26.21 28.10 0.45
C ALA A 83 -26.40 28.41 -1.05
N ARG A 84 -25.30 28.61 -1.80
CA ARG A 84 -25.34 28.86 -3.25
C ARG A 84 -25.85 27.66 -4.04
N GLN A 85 -25.39 26.45 -3.72
CA GLN A 85 -25.85 25.22 -4.38
C GLN A 85 -27.36 25.01 -4.13
N LEU A 86 -27.84 25.22 -2.90
CA LEU A 86 -29.27 25.16 -2.60
C LEU A 86 -30.09 26.23 -3.33
N LEU A 87 -29.55 27.44 -3.48
CA LEU A 87 -30.16 28.50 -4.29
C LEU A 87 -30.29 28.09 -5.76
N PHE A 88 -29.22 27.53 -6.34
CA PHE A 88 -29.20 27.09 -7.72
C PHE A 88 -30.12 25.88 -7.97
N LEU A 89 -30.13 24.90 -7.06
CA LEU A 89 -31.07 23.78 -7.11
C LEU A 89 -32.52 24.26 -6.98
N SER A 90 -32.79 25.22 -6.08
CA SER A 90 -34.13 25.79 -5.91
C SER A 90 -34.58 26.63 -7.11
N LEU A 91 -33.67 27.34 -7.78
CA LEU A 91 -33.97 28.07 -9.01
C LEU A 91 -34.24 27.08 -10.15
N ALA A 92 -33.38 26.07 -10.31
CA ALA A 92 -33.52 25.02 -11.32
C ALA A 92 -34.82 24.21 -11.16
N SER A 93 -35.29 24.01 -9.92
CA SER A 93 -36.53 23.28 -9.63
C SER A 93 -37.80 24.13 -9.74
N LEU A 94 -37.74 25.41 -10.12
CA LEU A 94 -38.95 26.20 -10.33
C LEU A 94 -39.69 25.74 -11.61
N PRO A 95 -41.01 25.54 -11.55
CA PRO A 95 -41.82 25.22 -12.74
C PRO A 95 -41.72 26.32 -13.80
N LEU A 96 -41.69 25.93 -15.08
CA LEU A 96 -41.56 26.89 -16.20
C LEU A 96 -42.79 27.79 -16.36
N GLU A 97 -43.93 27.39 -15.79
CA GLU A 97 -45.15 28.22 -15.75
C GLU A 97 -44.96 29.45 -14.83
N LYS A 98 -44.09 29.35 -13.83
CA LYS A 98 -43.80 30.46 -12.88
C LYS A 98 -42.69 31.37 -13.37
N ILE A 99 -41.71 30.81 -14.06
CA ILE A 99 -40.57 31.54 -14.62
C ILE A 99 -40.22 30.94 -15.97
N GLY A 100 -40.38 31.73 -17.04
CA GLY A 100 -40.06 31.28 -18.39
C GLY A 100 -38.59 30.85 -18.53
N LEU A 101 -38.33 29.92 -19.44
CA LEU A 101 -37.02 29.28 -19.62
C LEU A 101 -35.89 30.31 -19.77
N TYR A 102 -36.07 31.28 -20.66
CA TYR A 102 -35.11 32.36 -20.91
C TYR A 102 -34.79 33.15 -19.62
N GLU A 103 -35.82 33.60 -18.90
CA GLU A 103 -35.63 34.41 -17.69
C GLU A 103 -34.99 33.59 -16.56
N LYS A 104 -35.32 32.29 -16.46
CA LYS A 104 -34.70 31.36 -15.52
C LYS A 104 -33.21 31.19 -15.78
N THR A 105 -32.83 30.97 -17.04
CA THR A 105 -31.43 30.87 -17.46
C THR A 105 -30.69 32.18 -17.19
N ARG A 106 -31.29 33.32 -17.52
CA ARG A 106 -30.69 34.64 -17.28
C ARG A 106 -30.44 34.92 -15.80
N GLN A 107 -31.44 34.68 -14.95
CA GLN A 107 -31.29 34.83 -13.50
C GLN A 107 -30.19 33.91 -12.95
N TYR A 108 -30.04 32.70 -13.49
CA TYR A 108 -28.96 31.79 -13.10
C TYR A 108 -27.58 32.35 -13.43
N VAL A 109 -27.32 32.71 -14.69
CA VAL A 109 -25.97 33.18 -15.11
C VAL A 109 -25.59 34.49 -14.42
N GLU A 110 -26.56 35.36 -14.16
CA GLU A 110 -26.37 36.57 -13.37
C GLU A 110 -25.92 36.27 -11.94
N LEU A 111 -26.62 35.37 -11.24
CA LEU A 111 -26.25 34.95 -9.88
C LEU A 111 -24.95 34.15 -9.83
N PHE A 112 -24.63 33.44 -10.91
CA PHE A 112 -23.44 32.60 -11.04
C PHE A 112 -22.16 33.43 -11.12
N GLY A 113 -22.08 34.40 -12.04
CA GLY A 113 -20.81 35.03 -12.42
C GLY A 113 -20.74 36.55 -12.36
N ASN A 114 -21.85 37.27 -12.14
CA ASN A 114 -21.86 38.73 -12.17
C ASN A 114 -21.83 39.35 -10.77
N THR A 115 -21.05 40.42 -10.61
CA THR A 115 -21.05 41.27 -9.41
C THR A 115 -22.28 42.16 -9.32
N SER A 116 -22.86 42.55 -10.46
CA SER A 116 -24.12 43.30 -10.53
C SER A 116 -25.20 42.53 -11.28
N ILE A 117 -26.42 42.55 -10.78
CA ILE A 117 -27.59 41.83 -11.28
C ILE A 117 -28.73 42.80 -11.54
N ARG A 118 -29.71 42.36 -12.34
CA ARG A 118 -30.91 43.16 -12.63
C ARG A 118 -31.81 43.26 -11.39
N PRO A 119 -32.59 44.34 -11.23
CA PRO A 119 -33.57 44.46 -10.15
C PRO A 119 -34.54 43.27 -10.06
N ARG A 120 -34.93 42.71 -11.22
CA ARG A 120 -35.78 41.53 -11.30
C ARG A 120 -35.12 40.28 -10.71
N THR A 121 -33.84 40.06 -11.01
CA THR A 121 -33.04 38.95 -10.47
C THR A 121 -32.85 39.09 -8.96
N GLN A 122 -32.60 40.30 -8.46
CA GLN A 122 -32.52 40.56 -7.02
C GLN A 122 -33.84 40.25 -6.31
N HIS A 123 -34.97 40.65 -6.89
CA HIS A 123 -36.29 40.32 -6.32
C HIS A 123 -36.52 38.80 -6.26
N SER A 124 -36.12 38.08 -7.32
CA SER A 124 -36.16 36.61 -7.36
C SER A 124 -35.26 35.97 -6.29
N LEU A 125 -34.04 36.48 -6.11
CA LEU A 125 -33.10 36.05 -5.07
C LEU A 125 -33.69 36.20 -3.68
N VAL A 126 -34.28 37.36 -3.34
CA VAL A 126 -34.91 37.59 -2.02
C VAL A 126 -36.08 36.61 -1.79
N LYS A 127 -36.90 36.37 -2.81
CA LYS A 127 -38.01 35.41 -2.74
C LYS A 127 -37.51 33.97 -2.51
N LEU A 128 -36.46 33.56 -3.23
CA LEU A 128 -35.84 32.25 -3.08
C LEU A 128 -35.15 32.09 -1.72
N ALA A 129 -34.44 33.11 -1.24
CA ALA A 129 -33.80 33.13 0.07
C ALA A 129 -34.82 32.96 1.21
N ARG A 130 -35.97 33.66 1.15
CA ARG A 130 -37.06 33.47 2.13
C ARG A 130 -37.62 32.05 2.11
N ARG A 131 -37.75 31.45 0.92
CA ARG A 131 -38.17 30.05 0.77
C ARG A 131 -37.13 29.10 1.34
N LEU A 132 -35.84 29.35 1.11
CA LEU A 132 -34.73 28.56 1.64
C LEU A 132 -34.69 28.60 3.17
N VAL A 133 -34.85 29.76 3.80
CA VAL A 133 -34.96 29.86 5.27
C VAL A 133 -36.04 28.92 5.81
N LYS A 134 -37.22 28.92 5.17
CA LYS A 134 -38.31 28.02 5.55
C LYS A 134 -37.96 26.55 5.30
N MET A 135 -37.36 26.23 4.15
CA MET A 135 -36.96 24.85 3.82
C MET A 135 -35.84 24.30 4.72
N ILE A 136 -34.95 25.15 5.24
CA ILE A 136 -33.87 24.72 6.16
C ILE A 136 -34.41 24.51 7.58
N THR A 137 -35.42 25.27 7.99
CA THR A 137 -35.99 25.24 9.34
C THR A 137 -37.14 24.26 9.52
N ASP A 138 -37.83 23.89 8.43
CA ASP A 138 -39.01 23.02 8.42
C ASP A 138 -38.80 21.88 7.41
N GLU A 139 -38.54 20.66 7.91
CA GLU A 139 -38.25 19.47 7.10
C GLU A 139 -39.46 19.02 6.27
N ASP A 140 -40.69 19.13 6.81
CA ASP A 140 -41.91 18.79 6.06
C ASP A 140 -42.12 19.76 4.88
N TYR A 141 -41.81 21.04 5.09
CA TYR A 141 -41.85 22.03 4.02
C TYR A 141 -40.78 21.79 2.96
N LEU A 142 -39.58 21.33 3.35
CA LEU A 142 -38.52 20.92 2.42
C LEU A 142 -38.98 19.74 1.55
N GLU A 143 -39.49 18.68 2.17
CA GLU A 143 -39.95 17.48 1.46
C GLU A 143 -41.05 17.83 0.44
N LYS A 144 -41.98 18.72 0.80
CA LYS A 144 -43.02 19.19 -0.13
C LYS A 144 -42.49 20.03 -1.31
N LYS A 145 -41.38 20.76 -1.13
CA LYS A 145 -40.92 21.79 -2.08
C LYS A 145 -39.69 21.39 -2.89
N MET A 146 -38.82 20.55 -2.34
CA MET A 146 -37.63 19.98 -2.98
C MET A 146 -37.38 18.57 -2.42
N PRO A 147 -38.25 17.59 -2.75
CA PRO A 147 -38.19 16.23 -2.17
C PRO A 147 -36.89 15.46 -2.48
N PHE A 148 -36.13 15.92 -3.48
CA PHE A 148 -34.84 15.34 -3.85
C PHE A 148 -33.66 15.91 -3.02
N VAL A 149 -33.88 16.87 -2.11
CA VAL A 149 -32.82 17.45 -1.27
C VAL A 149 -32.94 16.92 0.16
N ASN A 150 -31.82 16.47 0.72
CA ASN A 150 -31.73 15.97 2.08
C ASN A 150 -30.68 16.75 2.89
N LEU A 151 -31.10 17.31 4.03
CA LEU A 151 -30.27 18.07 4.97
C LEU A 151 -30.07 17.36 6.33
N SER A 152 -30.56 16.13 6.49
CA SER A 152 -30.57 15.35 7.75
C SER A 152 -29.17 15.15 8.35
N GLU A 153 -28.14 15.03 7.51
CA GLU A 153 -26.76 14.78 7.95
C GLU A 153 -26.03 16.05 8.46
N LEU A 154 -26.53 17.25 8.15
CA LEU A 154 -25.93 18.52 8.60
C LEU A 154 -26.11 18.74 10.09
N LYS A 155 -25.09 19.28 10.76
CA LYS A 155 -25.19 19.68 12.17
C LYS A 155 -26.15 20.87 12.31
N PHE A 156 -26.83 20.98 13.45
CA PHE A 156 -27.72 22.13 13.73
C PHE A 156 -27.00 23.48 13.57
N VAL A 157 -25.74 23.59 14.03
CA VAL A 157 -24.92 24.81 13.87
C VAL A 157 -24.70 25.17 12.40
N GLU A 158 -24.56 24.18 11.51
CA GLU A 158 -24.39 24.40 10.07
C GLU A 158 -25.71 24.83 9.43
N ARG A 159 -26.84 24.26 9.86
CA ARG A 159 -28.18 24.69 9.43
C ARG A 159 -28.49 26.12 9.88
N ASP A 160 -28.13 26.48 11.11
CA ASP A 160 -28.27 27.85 11.62
C ASP A 160 -27.42 28.83 10.79
N ALA A 161 -26.17 28.46 10.47
CA ALA A 161 -25.31 29.27 9.60
C ALA A 161 -25.91 29.45 8.19
N LEU A 162 -26.52 28.43 7.60
CA LEU A 162 -27.22 28.55 6.32
C LEU A 162 -28.39 29.54 6.41
N VAL A 163 -29.17 29.48 7.49
CA VAL A 163 -30.28 30.41 7.74
C VAL A 163 -29.76 31.84 7.87
N GLU A 164 -28.69 32.08 8.61
CA GLU A 164 -28.08 33.40 8.76
C GLU A 164 -27.54 33.96 7.44
N ILE A 165 -26.96 33.12 6.58
CA ILE A 165 -26.55 33.53 5.23
C ILE A 165 -27.75 33.92 4.37
N CYS A 166 -28.84 33.15 4.43
CA CYS A 166 -30.06 33.47 3.67
C CYS A 166 -30.73 34.76 4.19
N LYS A 167 -30.74 34.98 5.51
CA LYS A 167 -31.19 36.24 6.12
C LYS A 167 -30.33 37.41 5.69
N TYR A 168 -29.01 37.23 5.68
CA TYR A 168 -28.08 38.24 5.16
C TYR A 168 -28.40 38.62 3.70
N TRP A 169 -28.70 37.64 2.84
CA TRP A 169 -29.11 37.93 1.46
C TRP A 169 -30.41 38.73 1.38
N ILE A 170 -31.34 38.54 2.32
CA ILE A 170 -32.60 39.29 2.40
C ILE A 170 -32.33 40.72 2.89
N GLU A 171 -31.70 40.86 4.06
CA GLU A 171 -31.47 42.15 4.73
C GLU A 171 -30.55 43.09 3.94
N PHE A 172 -29.52 42.54 3.31
CA PHE A 172 -28.56 43.36 2.56
C PHE A 172 -29.15 43.89 1.24
N CYS A 173 -30.06 43.14 0.60
CA CYS A 173 -30.81 43.66 -0.55
C CYS A 173 -31.65 44.88 -0.17
N ASP A 174 -32.11 44.96 1.08
CA ASP A 174 -32.95 46.06 1.58
C ASP A 174 -32.12 47.30 1.99
N MET A 175 -30.84 47.16 2.35
CA MET A 175 -30.04 48.25 2.97
C MET A 175 -29.21 49.14 2.01
N ARG A 176 -29.11 48.87 0.70
CA ARG A 176 -28.44 49.71 -0.34
C ARG A 176 -27.09 50.38 0.02
N LYS A 177 -26.26 49.81 0.89
CA LYS A 177 -25.15 50.57 1.52
C LYS A 177 -23.72 50.16 1.17
N GLU A 178 -23.48 49.14 0.35
CA GLU A 178 -22.10 48.81 -0.07
C GLU A 178 -22.01 48.37 -1.53
N ASN A 179 -21.00 48.88 -2.22
CA ASN A 179 -20.76 48.66 -3.64
C ASN A 179 -19.85 47.44 -3.85
N LEU A 180 -20.41 46.29 -4.29
CA LEU A 180 -19.61 45.09 -4.57
C LEU A 180 -18.52 45.36 -5.61
N THR A 181 -18.79 46.27 -6.55
CA THR A 181 -17.82 46.76 -7.53
C THR A 181 -16.57 47.36 -6.89
N GLU A 182 -16.71 48.09 -5.77
CA GLU A 182 -15.55 48.65 -5.05
C GLU A 182 -14.72 47.56 -4.37
N LYS A 183 -15.37 46.50 -3.90
CA LYS A 183 -14.68 45.34 -3.29
C LYS A 183 -13.94 44.51 -4.33
N TRP A 184 -14.56 44.33 -5.49
CA TRP A 184 -13.90 43.76 -6.67
C TRP A 184 -12.66 44.58 -7.03
N ASP A 185 -12.80 45.90 -7.15
CA ASP A 185 -11.69 46.80 -7.48
C ASP A 185 -10.58 46.77 -6.42
N LYS A 186 -10.94 46.75 -5.13
CA LYS A 186 -9.97 46.62 -4.03
C LYS A 186 -9.18 45.31 -4.11
N ARG A 187 -9.83 44.20 -4.45
CA ARG A 187 -9.17 42.91 -4.68
C ARG A 187 -8.25 42.97 -5.90
N LEU A 188 -8.72 43.57 -6.99
CA LEU A 188 -7.94 43.77 -8.21
C LEU A 188 -6.67 44.59 -7.98
N ARG A 189 -6.77 45.70 -7.21
CA ARG A 189 -5.61 46.51 -6.78
C ARG A 189 -4.60 45.71 -5.99
N TYR A 190 -5.08 44.92 -5.03
CA TYR A 190 -4.22 44.14 -4.17
C TYR A 190 -3.52 42.99 -4.93
N HIS A 191 -4.20 42.37 -5.89
CA HIS A 191 -3.63 41.32 -6.74
C HIS A 191 -2.62 41.87 -7.75
N LEU A 192 -2.92 42.98 -8.43
CA LEU A 192 -2.05 43.56 -9.45
C LEU A 192 -0.87 44.35 -8.89
N GLY A 193 -1.00 44.92 -7.68
CA GLY A 193 0.02 45.76 -7.06
C GLY A 193 0.39 46.95 -7.94
N SER A 194 1.70 47.14 -8.18
CA SER A 194 2.22 48.21 -9.05
C SER A 194 1.73 48.15 -10.50
N ARG A 195 1.18 47.02 -10.95
CA ARG A 195 0.66 46.84 -12.32
C ARG A 195 -0.81 47.26 -12.48
N TYR A 196 -1.46 47.73 -11.41
CA TYR A 196 -2.88 48.09 -11.44
C TYR A 196 -3.19 49.27 -12.38
N ASP A 197 -2.28 50.25 -12.45
CA ASP A 197 -2.44 51.39 -13.35
C ASP A 197 -2.31 50.97 -14.82
N SER A 198 -1.51 49.92 -15.09
CA SER A 198 -1.35 49.29 -16.40
C SER A 198 -2.25 48.05 -16.60
N ARG A 199 -3.35 47.93 -15.85
CA ARG A 199 -4.17 46.69 -15.80
C ARG A 199 -4.69 46.23 -17.16
N ALA A 200 -5.05 47.14 -18.06
CA ALA A 200 -5.55 46.80 -19.38
C ALA A 200 -4.54 45.97 -20.19
N GLY A 201 -3.25 46.32 -20.10
CA GLY A 201 -2.18 45.56 -20.74
C GLY A 201 -1.96 44.18 -20.10
N VAL A 202 -2.16 44.07 -18.77
CA VAL A 202 -2.11 42.77 -18.08
C VAL A 202 -3.25 41.85 -18.54
N PHE A 203 -4.47 42.38 -18.69
CA PHE A 203 -5.62 41.59 -19.13
C PHE A 203 -5.44 41.10 -20.56
N ASP A 204 -4.89 41.96 -21.42
CA ASP A 204 -4.59 41.63 -22.81
C ASP A 204 -3.52 40.55 -22.92
N TRP A 205 -2.47 40.65 -22.10
CA TRP A 205 -1.43 39.65 -22.00
C TRP A 205 -1.96 38.31 -21.46
N ASP A 206 -2.74 38.31 -20.37
CA ASP A 206 -3.36 37.09 -19.84
C ASP A 206 -4.26 36.40 -20.88
N TYR A 207 -5.03 37.18 -21.64
CA TYR A 207 -5.89 36.65 -22.70
C TYR A 207 -5.08 36.02 -23.85
N HIS A 208 -4.13 36.76 -24.42
CA HIS A 208 -3.39 36.31 -25.61
C HIS A 208 -2.31 35.26 -25.32
N MET A 209 -1.66 35.33 -24.16
CA MET A 209 -0.49 34.48 -23.83
C MET A 209 -0.81 33.34 -22.86
N ARG A 210 -2.02 33.27 -22.32
CA ARG A 210 -2.40 32.17 -21.42
C ARG A 210 -3.70 31.51 -21.87
N LEU A 211 -4.77 32.29 -22.03
CA LEU A 211 -6.08 31.72 -22.37
C LEU A 211 -6.12 31.16 -23.80
N LYS A 212 -5.53 31.87 -24.77
CA LYS A 212 -5.38 31.38 -26.16
C LYS A 212 -4.39 30.23 -26.30
N ASP A 213 -3.29 30.23 -25.54
CA ASP A 213 -2.30 29.14 -25.53
C ASP A 213 -2.89 27.81 -25.01
N LEU A 214 -3.93 27.87 -24.17
CA LEU A 214 -4.70 26.70 -23.74
C LEU A 214 -5.65 26.15 -24.83
N GLY A 215 -5.73 26.80 -26.00
CA GLY A 215 -6.64 26.42 -27.09
C GLY A 215 -8.08 26.90 -26.88
N ILE A 216 -8.34 27.77 -25.91
CA ILE A 216 -9.68 28.28 -25.61
C ILE A 216 -9.98 29.47 -26.52
N ASP A 217 -10.56 29.17 -27.67
CA ASP A 217 -10.83 30.18 -28.68
C ASP A 217 -12.18 30.87 -28.54
N ILE A 218 -13.15 30.23 -27.88
CA ILE A 218 -14.56 30.64 -27.80
C ILE A 218 -14.79 31.88 -26.93
N ILE A 219 -13.96 32.06 -25.90
CA ILE A 219 -13.99 33.25 -25.04
C ILE A 219 -13.38 34.42 -25.84
N SER A 220 -14.17 35.45 -26.07
CA SER A 220 -13.80 36.69 -26.73
C SER A 220 -12.98 37.62 -25.83
N SER A 221 -12.12 38.43 -26.43
CA SER A 221 -11.31 39.41 -25.69
C SER A 221 -12.18 40.43 -24.97
N VAL A 222 -13.33 40.79 -25.55
CA VAL A 222 -14.26 41.77 -24.99
C VAL A 222 -14.92 41.22 -23.73
N GLU A 223 -15.46 40.00 -23.76
CA GLU A 223 -16.13 39.42 -22.59
C GLU A 223 -15.13 39.15 -21.45
N TYR A 224 -13.96 38.62 -21.78
CA TYR A 224 -12.90 38.35 -20.80
C TYR A 224 -12.44 39.64 -20.11
N LYS A 225 -12.10 40.69 -20.88
CA LYS A 225 -11.65 41.98 -20.30
C LYS A 225 -12.75 42.68 -19.52
N ASN A 226 -14.00 42.60 -19.97
CA ASN A 226 -15.14 43.18 -19.25
C ASN A 226 -15.33 42.50 -17.89
N TRP A 227 -15.26 41.17 -17.84
CA TRP A 227 -15.31 40.41 -16.60
C TRP A 227 -14.12 40.72 -15.69
N ARG A 228 -12.89 40.66 -16.20
CA ARG A 228 -11.67 40.89 -15.41
C ARG A 228 -11.60 42.30 -14.83
N GLY A 229 -12.14 43.29 -15.56
CA GLY A 229 -12.18 44.69 -15.15
C GLY A 229 -13.31 45.03 -14.19
N LYS A 230 -14.53 44.53 -14.44
CA LYS A 230 -15.75 44.95 -13.74
C LYS A 230 -16.45 43.86 -12.93
N GLY A 231 -16.00 42.61 -13.05
CA GLY A 231 -16.67 41.44 -12.45
C GLY A 231 -18.01 41.11 -13.12
N MET A 232 -18.16 41.39 -14.42
CA MET A 232 -19.39 41.16 -15.19
C MET A 232 -19.14 40.16 -16.32
N ALA A 233 -19.59 38.92 -16.14
CA ALA A 233 -19.37 37.82 -17.09
C ALA A 233 -20.46 37.75 -18.16
N PHE A 234 -21.73 37.85 -17.75
CA PHE A 234 -22.89 37.62 -18.60
C PHE A 234 -23.75 38.88 -18.64
N THR A 235 -23.57 39.71 -19.65
CA THR A 235 -24.32 40.96 -19.81
C THR A 235 -25.17 40.95 -21.05
N ASP A 236 -26.39 41.48 -20.92
CA ASP A 236 -27.23 41.86 -22.04
C ASP A 236 -27.16 43.38 -22.23
N TYR A 237 -26.95 43.83 -23.47
CA TYR A 237 -26.71 45.25 -23.77
C TYR A 237 -27.94 46.12 -23.47
N ASP A 238 -29.13 45.54 -23.52
CA ASP A 238 -30.40 46.23 -23.33
C ASP A 238 -30.90 46.24 -21.86
N SER A 239 -30.11 45.68 -20.93
CA SER A 239 -30.50 45.52 -19.53
C SER A 239 -29.70 46.38 -18.55
N GLU A 240 -30.38 46.96 -17.55
CA GLU A 240 -29.73 47.71 -16.47
C GLU A 240 -29.30 46.81 -15.29
N TYR A 241 -28.00 46.78 -15.01
CA TYR A 241 -27.39 46.03 -13.90
C TYR A 241 -27.06 46.95 -12.73
N SER A 242 -28.05 47.28 -11.92
CA SER A 242 -27.91 48.25 -10.82
C SER A 242 -27.81 47.66 -9.41
N GLN A 243 -28.11 46.36 -9.23
CA GLN A 243 -28.18 45.74 -7.91
C GLN A 243 -26.97 44.84 -7.63
N PRO A 244 -26.42 44.79 -6.40
CA PRO A 244 -25.26 43.96 -6.09
C PRO A 244 -25.64 42.48 -5.96
N ASN A 245 -24.77 41.59 -6.45
CA ASN A 245 -24.88 40.16 -6.22
C ASN A 245 -24.26 39.76 -4.87
N VAL A 246 -25.08 39.82 -3.82
CA VAL A 246 -24.67 39.50 -2.45
C VAL A 246 -24.23 38.05 -2.26
N THR A 247 -24.59 37.15 -3.19
CA THR A 247 -24.26 35.72 -3.12
C THR A 247 -22.78 35.42 -3.40
N LEU A 248 -22.00 36.41 -3.87
CA LEU A 248 -20.56 36.29 -4.12
C LEU A 248 -19.69 36.77 -2.93
N CYS A 249 -20.33 37.18 -1.84
CA CYS A 249 -19.67 37.75 -0.67
C CYS A 249 -19.81 36.85 0.55
N SER A 250 -18.84 36.92 1.46
CA SER A 250 -19.00 36.33 2.79
C SER A 250 -19.84 37.23 3.68
N GLY A 251 -20.88 36.65 4.28
CA GLY A 251 -21.70 37.29 5.30
C GLY A 251 -21.18 37.08 6.72
N ALA A 252 -20.46 36.00 7.01
CA ALA A 252 -20.32 35.54 8.40
C ALA A 252 -18.96 35.87 9.04
N SER A 253 -18.91 36.91 9.85
CA SER A 253 -18.28 36.76 11.17
C SER A 253 -19.42 36.41 12.11
N LEU A 254 -19.29 35.34 12.92
CA LEU A 254 -20.25 34.88 13.96
C LEU A 254 -20.48 35.91 15.10
N THR A 255 -20.24 37.18 14.83
CA THR A 255 -20.37 38.32 15.73
C THR A 255 -21.15 39.37 14.96
N SER A 256 -22.20 39.91 15.57
CA SER A 256 -23.25 40.82 15.10
C SER A 256 -22.83 42.15 14.43
N ASN A 257 -21.64 42.25 13.83
CA ASN A 257 -21.12 43.38 13.11
C ASN A 257 -20.79 43.00 11.65
N TRP A 258 -21.76 43.16 10.75
CA TRP A 258 -21.66 42.96 9.30
C TRP A 258 -20.70 43.93 8.56
N LYS A 259 -19.69 44.49 9.25
CA LYS A 259 -18.87 45.61 8.75
C LYS A 259 -17.71 45.20 7.83
N ASN A 260 -17.44 43.91 7.65
CA ASN A 260 -16.27 43.39 6.91
C ASN A 260 -16.63 42.39 5.80
N VAL A 261 -17.67 42.69 5.02
CA VAL A 261 -18.07 41.85 3.88
C VAL A 261 -17.00 41.91 2.77
N CYS A 262 -16.50 40.77 2.29
CA CYS A 262 -15.48 40.67 1.24
C CYS A 262 -15.92 39.78 0.08
N TYR A 263 -15.44 40.09 -1.14
CA TYR A 263 -15.64 39.23 -2.31
C TYR A 263 -14.80 37.95 -2.18
N LEU A 264 -15.47 36.80 -2.32
CA LEU A 264 -14.91 35.48 -2.02
C LEU A 264 -14.15 34.82 -3.19
N GLY A 265 -14.57 35.11 -4.43
CA GLY A 265 -14.20 34.34 -5.62
C GLY A 265 -12.87 34.70 -6.25
N GLU A 266 -12.61 34.05 -7.39
CA GLU A 266 -11.44 34.28 -8.24
C GLU A 266 -11.66 35.40 -9.25
N ILE A 267 -10.57 36.05 -9.69
CA ILE A 267 -10.60 37.26 -10.51
C ILE A 267 -9.71 37.19 -11.77
N VAL A 268 -9.27 35.99 -12.17
CA VAL A 268 -8.30 35.79 -13.26
C VAL A 268 -8.85 34.94 -14.40
N THR A 269 -9.46 33.79 -14.14
CA THR A 269 -9.90 32.84 -15.19
C THR A 269 -11.33 33.11 -15.65
N GLY A 270 -12.25 33.22 -14.70
CA GLY A 270 -13.66 33.52 -14.89
C GLY A 270 -14.58 32.31 -14.98
N PRO A 271 -15.90 32.54 -14.85
CA PRO A 271 -16.91 31.48 -14.78
C PRO A 271 -17.20 30.80 -16.12
N PHE A 272 -16.58 31.26 -17.21
CA PHE A 272 -16.87 30.80 -18.57
C PHE A 272 -16.57 29.32 -18.80
N ILE A 273 -15.59 28.76 -18.08
CA ILE A 273 -15.11 27.39 -18.31
C ILE A 273 -16.14 26.34 -17.90
N ALA A 274 -16.95 26.61 -16.87
CA ALA A 274 -17.89 25.63 -16.32
C ALA A 274 -18.95 25.17 -17.34
N TYR A 275 -19.43 26.07 -18.21
CA TYR A 275 -20.52 25.80 -19.16
C TYR A 275 -20.29 26.35 -20.57
N GLY A 276 -19.25 27.15 -20.81
CA GLY A 276 -19.12 27.96 -22.02
C GLY A 276 -18.07 27.48 -23.02
N ILE A 277 -17.25 26.47 -22.68
CA ILE A 277 -16.18 25.98 -23.55
C ILE A 277 -16.46 24.64 -24.24
N GLU A 278 -17.50 23.92 -23.81
CA GLU A 278 -17.97 22.67 -24.41
C GLU A 278 -19.46 22.79 -24.76
N CYS A 279 -19.87 22.27 -25.92
CA CYS A 279 -21.25 22.23 -26.37
C CYS A 279 -21.48 20.99 -27.22
N ASP A 280 -22.63 20.34 -27.06
CA ASP A 280 -23.01 19.18 -27.88
C ASP A 280 -23.28 19.61 -29.34
N ASP A 281 -23.77 20.84 -29.55
CA ASP A 281 -23.99 21.42 -30.88
C ASP A 281 -22.72 22.11 -31.40
N LYS A 282 -22.11 21.50 -32.42
CA LYS A 282 -20.88 21.99 -33.05
C LYS A 282 -21.05 23.33 -33.78
N ASN A 283 -22.27 23.74 -34.12
CA ASN A 283 -22.55 25.01 -34.80
C ASN A 283 -22.10 26.22 -33.96
N PHE A 284 -22.10 26.09 -32.64
CA PHE A 284 -21.66 27.15 -31.73
C PHE A 284 -20.15 27.46 -31.81
N PHE A 285 -19.36 26.54 -32.37
CA PHE A 285 -17.92 26.72 -32.57
C PHE A 285 -17.55 27.15 -34.01
N GLU A 286 -18.54 27.44 -34.86
CA GLU A 286 -18.29 27.94 -36.20
C GLU A 286 -17.68 29.34 -36.18
N LYS A 287 -16.65 29.51 -37.02
CA LYS A 287 -15.96 30.79 -37.20
C LYS A 287 -16.41 31.46 -38.51
N SER A 288 -16.57 32.78 -38.46
CA SER A 288 -16.75 33.66 -39.62
C SER A 288 -15.70 34.78 -39.54
N ASN A 289 -14.91 34.95 -40.59
CA ASN A 289 -13.79 35.92 -40.62
C ASN A 289 -12.84 35.76 -39.41
N ASP A 290 -12.44 34.52 -39.10
CA ASP A 290 -11.58 34.15 -37.96
C ASP A 290 -12.11 34.54 -36.56
N ARG A 291 -13.40 34.89 -36.45
CA ARG A 291 -14.10 35.14 -35.18
C ARG A 291 -15.22 34.13 -34.99
N ASN A 292 -15.41 33.64 -33.77
CA ASN A 292 -16.55 32.76 -33.48
C ASN A 292 -17.86 33.53 -33.69
N LYS A 293 -18.86 32.87 -34.28
CA LYS A 293 -20.20 33.45 -34.43
C LYS A 293 -20.89 33.66 -33.09
N PHE A 294 -20.58 32.82 -32.11
CA PHE A 294 -21.15 32.83 -30.77
C PHE A 294 -20.04 33.04 -29.72
N SER A 295 -20.42 33.66 -28.60
CA SER A 295 -19.54 33.85 -27.44
C SER A 295 -19.62 32.69 -26.45
N ALA A 296 -18.67 32.61 -25.50
CA ALA A 296 -18.74 31.64 -24.41
C ALA A 296 -19.99 31.87 -23.52
N GLY A 297 -20.44 33.12 -23.41
CA GLY A 297 -21.72 33.48 -22.79
C GLY A 297 -22.93 32.85 -23.50
N ASP A 298 -22.95 32.86 -24.84
CA ASP A 298 -24.04 32.27 -25.63
C ASP A 298 -24.08 30.75 -25.48
N VAL A 299 -22.92 30.10 -25.50
CA VAL A 299 -22.78 28.65 -25.24
C VAL A 299 -23.28 28.30 -23.84
N THR A 300 -22.90 29.09 -22.83
CA THR A 300 -23.35 28.91 -21.44
C THR A 300 -24.87 28.99 -21.33
N VAL A 301 -25.49 29.98 -21.97
CA VAL A 301 -26.95 30.16 -21.97
C VAL A 301 -27.62 28.98 -22.66
N HIS A 302 -27.13 28.55 -23.84
CA HIS A 302 -27.69 27.42 -24.57
C HIS A 302 -27.65 26.11 -23.74
N ASN A 303 -26.50 25.80 -23.15
CA ASN A 303 -26.33 24.60 -22.31
C ASN A 303 -27.27 24.62 -21.09
N LEU A 304 -27.43 25.78 -20.44
CA LEU A 304 -28.33 25.92 -19.30
C LEU A 304 -29.81 25.89 -19.71
N GLU A 305 -30.19 26.42 -20.88
CA GLU A 305 -31.55 26.29 -21.41
C GLU A 305 -31.91 24.81 -21.67
N LYS A 306 -30.97 24.02 -22.20
CA LYS A 306 -31.14 22.57 -22.38
C LYS A 306 -31.34 21.85 -21.03
N ILE A 307 -30.55 22.21 -20.02
CA ILE A 307 -30.70 21.69 -18.66
C ILE A 307 -32.08 22.08 -18.08
N PHE A 308 -32.42 23.37 -18.06
CA PHE A 308 -33.63 23.85 -17.39
C PHE A 308 -34.92 23.49 -18.11
N SER A 309 -34.91 23.29 -19.43
CA SER A 309 -36.03 22.73 -20.18
C SER A 309 -36.29 21.28 -19.79
N THR A 310 -35.23 20.49 -19.59
CA THR A 310 -35.32 19.10 -19.11
C THR A 310 -35.91 19.05 -17.70
N PHE A 311 -35.42 19.87 -16.77
CA PHE A 311 -35.99 20.01 -15.42
C PHE A 311 -37.46 20.47 -15.43
N GLY A 312 -37.82 21.40 -16.33
CA GLY A 312 -39.18 21.91 -16.45
C GLY A 312 -40.18 20.89 -17.02
N SER A 313 -39.71 19.89 -17.76
CA SER A 313 -40.54 18.85 -18.36
C SER A 313 -41.00 17.77 -17.37
N ILE A 314 -40.47 17.78 -16.15
CA ILE A 314 -40.79 16.85 -15.06
C ILE A 314 -41.61 17.61 -14.05
N GLY A 315 -42.92 17.36 -14.02
CA GLY A 315 -43.84 18.05 -13.12
C GLY A 315 -43.38 17.92 -11.67
N THR A 316 -42.99 19.04 -11.06
CA THR A 316 -42.75 19.08 -9.61
C THR A 316 -44.11 18.87 -8.94
N GLY A 317 -44.27 17.76 -8.21
CA GLY A 317 -45.51 17.43 -7.51
C GLY A 317 -46.04 18.59 -6.67
N SER A 318 -46.99 19.32 -7.22
CA SER A 318 -47.98 20.08 -6.46
C SER A 318 -49.22 20.20 -7.33
N GLY A 319 -50.15 19.26 -7.17
CA GLY A 319 -51.52 19.45 -7.62
C GLY A 319 -52.13 20.63 -6.88
N GLU A 320 -52.20 21.77 -7.57
CA GLU A 320 -53.27 22.73 -7.37
C GLU A 320 -54.15 22.58 -8.60
N ASN A 321 -55.38 22.08 -8.40
CA ASN A 321 -56.39 21.94 -9.44
C ASN A 321 -56.64 23.31 -10.10
N PRO A 322 -56.50 23.45 -11.42
CA PRO A 322 -57.13 24.54 -12.13
C PRO A 322 -58.55 24.08 -12.50
N GLU A 323 -59.53 24.53 -11.73
CA GLU A 323 -60.86 24.77 -12.29
C GLU A 323 -60.70 25.90 -13.33
N ASP A 324 -60.62 25.58 -14.61
CA ASP A 324 -61.50 26.12 -15.66
C ASP A 324 -61.07 25.63 -17.07
N GLY A 325 -62.06 25.51 -17.95
CA GLY A 325 -61.99 24.76 -19.20
C GLY A 325 -61.16 25.37 -20.35
N GLY A 326 -60.63 24.48 -21.19
CA GLY A 326 -60.09 24.82 -22.51
C GLY A 326 -59.60 23.57 -23.26
N ARG A 327 -60.39 23.10 -24.23
CA ARG A 327 -59.99 22.04 -25.17
C ARG A 327 -58.84 22.54 -26.05
N GLY A 328 -57.72 21.80 -26.10
CA GLY A 328 -56.60 22.09 -26.99
C GLY A 328 -55.57 20.95 -27.04
N ASP A 329 -55.75 20.11 -28.04
CA ASP A 329 -54.79 19.27 -28.78
C ASP A 329 -53.91 18.19 -28.11
N ALA A 330 -53.84 17.05 -28.80
CA ALA A 330 -53.26 15.80 -28.35
C ALA A 330 -51.72 15.79 -28.47
N GLY A 331 -51.03 15.99 -27.34
CA GLY A 331 -49.63 15.63 -27.15
C GLY A 331 -49.52 14.66 -25.97
N MET A 332 -49.02 13.45 -26.22
CA MET A 332 -48.83 12.35 -25.25
C MET A 332 -48.50 12.82 -23.81
N ASN A 333 -49.41 12.50 -22.88
CA ASN A 333 -49.32 12.71 -21.44
C ASN A 333 -47.99 12.21 -20.84
N ARG A 334 -47.09 13.14 -20.46
CA ARG A 334 -45.99 12.90 -19.51
C ARG A 334 -46.54 13.05 -18.08
N HIS A 335 -47.36 12.10 -17.62
CA HIS A 335 -47.86 12.11 -16.24
C HIS A 335 -47.01 11.20 -15.33
N GLY A 336 -46.45 11.80 -14.27
CA GLY A 336 -46.21 11.12 -12.99
C GLY A 336 -44.85 10.45 -12.77
N GLN A 337 -43.73 11.16 -12.90
CA GLN A 337 -42.48 10.74 -12.23
C GLN A 337 -42.00 11.86 -11.32
N ASN A 338 -41.86 11.55 -10.02
CA ASN A 338 -41.30 12.50 -9.06
C ASN A 338 -39.78 12.51 -9.21
N LEU A 339 -39.17 13.71 -9.18
CA LEU A 339 -37.72 13.87 -9.22
C LEU A 339 -36.99 13.07 -8.12
N SER A 340 -37.62 12.86 -6.97
CA SER A 340 -37.10 12.08 -5.84
C SER A 340 -36.88 10.59 -6.14
N ASP A 341 -37.59 10.06 -7.12
CA ASP A 341 -37.50 8.65 -7.51
C ASP A 341 -36.30 8.41 -8.42
N ILE A 342 -35.87 9.46 -9.14
CA ILE A 342 -34.77 9.44 -10.10
C ILE A 342 -33.48 9.94 -9.43
N PHE A 343 -33.59 10.90 -8.52
CA PHE A 343 -32.45 11.67 -8.05
C PHE A 343 -32.57 12.10 -6.59
N SER A 344 -31.46 12.09 -5.85
CA SER A 344 -31.35 12.73 -4.55
C SER A 344 -30.01 13.43 -4.34
N VAL A 345 -30.00 14.52 -3.59
CA VAL A 345 -28.82 15.28 -3.15
C VAL A 345 -28.81 15.35 -1.64
N SER A 346 -27.76 14.81 -1.02
CA SER A 346 -27.55 14.85 0.42
C SER A 346 -26.36 15.76 0.74
N PHE A 347 -26.60 16.77 1.58
CA PHE A 347 -25.56 17.67 2.07
C PHE A 347 -24.95 17.08 3.34
N LEU A 348 -23.65 16.85 3.32
CA LEU A 348 -22.90 16.30 4.46
C LEU A 348 -22.24 17.42 5.28
N PRO A 349 -21.83 17.19 6.53
CA PRO A 349 -21.09 18.19 7.29
C PRO A 349 -19.79 18.62 6.59
N THR A 350 -19.37 19.87 6.79
CA THR A 350 -18.13 20.42 6.22
C THR A 350 -16.88 19.61 6.64
N GLU A 351 -16.88 19.05 7.84
CA GLU A 351 -15.81 18.17 8.37
C GLU A 351 -15.91 16.71 7.91
N ALA A 352 -16.91 16.35 7.09
CA ALA A 352 -17.19 14.96 6.74
C ALA A 352 -16.01 14.28 6.01
N ALA A 353 -15.22 15.03 5.24
CA ALA A 353 -14.06 14.50 4.52
C ALA A 353 -13.08 13.73 5.42
N ALA A 354 -12.89 14.15 6.67
CA ALA A 354 -11.97 13.50 7.60
C ALA A 354 -12.59 12.31 8.36
N HIS A 355 -13.91 12.13 8.32
CA HIS A 355 -14.62 11.24 9.25
C HIS A 355 -15.63 10.29 8.58
N LEU A 356 -15.85 10.39 7.27
CA LEU A 356 -16.80 9.55 6.54
C LEU A 356 -16.54 8.04 6.72
N HIS A 357 -15.27 7.62 6.67
CA HIS A 357 -14.86 6.23 6.88
C HIS A 357 -15.16 5.68 8.29
N LEU A 358 -15.39 6.55 9.29
CA LEU A 358 -15.76 6.15 10.65
C LEU A 358 -17.24 5.80 10.78
N LYS A 359 -18.08 6.23 9.83
CA LYS A 359 -19.52 5.96 9.80
C LYS A 359 -19.77 4.69 9.00
N SER A 360 -20.19 3.63 9.69
CA SER A 360 -20.38 2.28 9.10
C SER A 360 -21.30 2.24 7.88
N HIS A 361 -22.32 3.10 7.82
CA HIS A 361 -23.27 3.15 6.70
C HIS A 361 -22.74 3.81 5.43
N PHE A 362 -21.52 4.37 5.44
CA PHE A 362 -20.83 4.90 4.27
C PHE A 362 -19.73 3.96 3.75
N LEU A 363 -19.35 2.92 4.50
CA LEU A 363 -18.35 1.95 4.06
C LEU A 363 -18.81 1.21 2.81
N ASN A 364 -17.92 1.09 1.82
CA ASN A 364 -18.18 0.44 0.53
C ASN A 364 -19.43 0.93 -0.22
N LYS A 365 -19.80 2.21 -0.09
CA LYS A 365 -21.06 2.75 -0.62
C LYS A 365 -20.92 3.42 -1.98
N PHE A 366 -19.82 4.13 -2.23
CA PHE A 366 -19.74 5.07 -3.36
C PHE A 366 -19.12 4.43 -4.59
N HIS A 367 -19.85 4.44 -5.71
CA HIS A 367 -19.37 3.93 -7.00
C HIS A 367 -18.44 4.94 -7.70
N LEU A 368 -18.65 6.23 -7.44
CA LEU A 368 -17.84 7.31 -7.99
C LEU A 368 -17.54 8.36 -6.93
N MET A 369 -16.28 8.80 -6.89
CA MET A 369 -15.84 9.93 -6.07
C MET A 369 -15.21 11.01 -6.94
N TYR A 370 -15.56 12.26 -6.67
CA TYR A 370 -14.98 13.43 -7.32
C TYR A 370 -14.26 14.29 -6.28
N PHE A 371 -13.06 14.78 -6.62
CA PHE A 371 -12.31 15.76 -5.83
C PHE A 371 -11.99 16.98 -6.68
N SER A 372 -12.37 18.17 -6.21
CA SER A 372 -11.91 19.40 -6.83
C SER A 372 -10.45 19.69 -6.51
N SER A 373 -9.87 20.61 -7.28
CA SER A 373 -8.48 21.02 -7.12
C SER A 373 -8.15 21.59 -5.75
N THR A 374 -9.14 22.14 -5.05
CA THR A 374 -9.00 22.71 -3.69
C THR A 374 -9.17 21.68 -2.56
N MET A 375 -9.69 20.49 -2.88
CA MET A 375 -9.97 19.42 -1.92
C MET A 375 -9.22 18.12 -2.21
N ALA A 376 -8.32 18.11 -3.21
CA ALA A 376 -7.52 16.95 -3.56
C ALA A 376 -6.69 16.37 -2.39
N GLN A 377 -6.31 17.20 -1.39
CA GLN A 377 -5.59 16.71 -0.19
C GLN A 377 -6.39 15.72 0.66
N HIS A 378 -7.72 15.64 0.49
CA HIS A 378 -8.55 14.69 1.21
C HIS A 378 -8.52 13.28 0.59
N LEU A 379 -7.86 13.11 -0.56
CA LEU A 379 -7.58 11.81 -1.15
C LEU A 379 -6.57 11.04 -0.29
N THR A 380 -7.11 10.25 0.63
CA THR A 380 -6.36 9.55 1.67
C THR A 380 -6.69 8.04 1.67
N PRO A 381 -5.82 7.17 2.21
CA PRO A 381 -6.13 5.74 2.33
C PRO A 381 -7.38 5.45 3.17
N GLU A 382 -7.74 6.34 4.09
CA GLU A 382 -8.93 6.22 4.91
C GLU A 382 -10.20 6.48 4.10
N ILE A 383 -10.21 7.50 3.22
CA ILE A 383 -11.39 7.83 2.44
C ILE A 383 -11.69 6.77 1.36
N THR A 384 -10.70 6.03 0.87
CA THR A 384 -10.94 4.95 -0.09
C THR A 384 -11.68 3.74 0.51
N GLN A 385 -11.86 3.68 1.83
CA GLN A 385 -12.70 2.67 2.50
C GLN A 385 -14.21 2.87 2.25
N VAL A 386 -14.63 4.07 1.84
CA VAL A 386 -16.03 4.33 1.48
C VAL A 386 -16.34 3.99 0.02
N CYS A 387 -15.33 3.70 -0.79
CA CYS A 387 -15.46 3.28 -2.18
C CYS A 387 -16.08 1.88 -2.29
N ALA A 388 -17.07 1.72 -3.17
CA ALA A 388 -17.55 0.42 -3.60
C ALA A 388 -16.44 -0.34 -4.37
N LYS A 389 -16.68 -1.63 -4.61
CA LYS A 389 -15.79 -2.45 -5.44
C LYS A 389 -15.73 -1.86 -6.85
N ASP A 390 -14.53 -1.74 -7.40
CA ASP A 390 -14.27 -1.16 -8.73
C ASP A 390 -14.65 0.34 -8.87
N ALA A 391 -14.78 1.06 -7.74
CA ALA A 391 -15.10 2.48 -7.76
C ALA A 391 -14.09 3.32 -8.54
N ILE A 392 -14.60 4.40 -9.14
CA ILE A 392 -13.82 5.36 -9.92
C ILE A 392 -13.64 6.63 -9.11
N VAL A 393 -12.40 7.13 -9.10
CA VAL A 393 -12.05 8.38 -8.44
C VAL A 393 -11.57 9.38 -9.49
N ILE A 394 -12.19 10.55 -9.53
CA ILE A 394 -11.90 11.62 -10.46
C ILE A 394 -11.36 12.81 -9.68
N VAL A 395 -10.24 13.37 -10.11
CA VAL A 395 -9.65 14.58 -9.52
C VAL A 395 -9.58 15.69 -10.57
N GLU A 396 -10.09 16.87 -10.24
CA GLU A 396 -10.06 18.06 -11.09
C GLU A 396 -8.62 18.52 -11.35
N SER A 397 -8.30 18.77 -12.62
CA SER A 397 -7.02 19.32 -13.03
C SER A 397 -6.95 20.83 -12.75
N VAL A 398 -5.74 21.32 -12.53
CA VAL A 398 -5.44 22.76 -12.40
C VAL A 398 -5.06 23.41 -13.74
N ARG A 399 -5.29 22.73 -14.87
CA ARG A 399 -4.92 23.19 -16.23
C ARG A 399 -5.44 24.58 -16.58
N HIS A 400 -6.66 24.91 -16.15
CA HIS A 400 -7.36 26.13 -16.49
C HIS A 400 -7.06 27.31 -15.55
N LEU A 401 -6.19 27.12 -14.55
CA LEU A 401 -5.72 28.20 -13.69
C LEU A 401 -4.62 28.99 -14.39
N LEU A 402 -5.00 30.13 -14.98
CA LEU A 402 -4.09 30.96 -15.77
C LEU A 402 -2.86 31.47 -14.99
N GLU A 403 -2.91 31.52 -13.65
CA GLU A 403 -1.76 31.90 -12.83
C GLU A 403 -0.64 30.85 -12.82
N LEU A 404 -0.97 29.59 -13.09
CA LEU A 404 -0.03 28.48 -13.01
C LEU A 404 0.74 28.30 -14.32
N ARG A 405 2.04 28.00 -14.20
CA ARG A 405 2.88 27.58 -15.32
C ARG A 405 2.79 26.08 -15.51
N GLN A 406 3.22 25.59 -16.67
CA GLN A 406 3.26 24.16 -16.97
C GLN A 406 4.03 23.33 -15.91
N GLU A 407 5.11 23.89 -15.35
CA GLU A 407 5.88 23.30 -14.25
C GLU A 407 5.04 23.11 -12.97
N HIS A 408 4.15 24.04 -12.66
CA HIS A 408 3.27 23.94 -11.48
C HIS A 408 2.12 22.94 -11.72
N ILE A 409 1.61 22.88 -12.95
CA ILE A 409 0.56 21.91 -13.34
C ILE A 409 1.13 20.48 -13.26
N THR A 410 2.34 20.27 -13.77
CA THR A 410 3.02 18.97 -13.68
C THR A 410 3.32 18.60 -12.23
N ALA A 411 3.84 19.52 -11.41
CA ALA A 411 4.04 19.28 -9.98
C ALA A 411 2.75 18.95 -9.21
N TYR A 412 1.62 19.60 -9.55
CA TYR A 412 0.32 19.26 -8.99
C TYR A 412 -0.13 17.86 -9.40
N ASN A 413 -0.02 17.51 -10.68
CA ASN A 413 -0.38 16.18 -11.18
C ASN A 413 0.47 15.08 -10.53
N ASP A 414 1.77 15.30 -10.40
CA ASP A 414 2.68 14.38 -9.70
C ASP A 414 2.28 14.22 -8.22
N LYS A 415 1.86 15.30 -7.57
CA LYS A 415 1.42 15.24 -6.17
C LYS A 415 0.10 14.50 -6.01
N VAL A 416 -0.88 14.74 -6.88
CA VAL A 416 -2.15 13.99 -6.88
C VAL A 416 -1.91 12.52 -7.18
N GLN A 417 -1.00 12.21 -8.11
CA GLN A 417 -0.59 10.84 -8.41
C GLN A 417 0.02 10.16 -7.17
N GLU A 418 0.89 10.84 -6.43
CA GLU A 418 1.44 10.35 -5.16
C GLU A 418 0.34 10.05 -4.13
N LEU A 419 -0.62 10.97 -3.96
CA LEU A 419 -1.76 10.80 -3.03
C LEU A 419 -2.65 9.62 -3.44
N ALA A 420 -2.95 9.48 -4.74
CA ALA A 420 -3.72 8.37 -5.27
C ALA A 420 -3.03 7.02 -5.04
N GLU A 421 -1.71 6.97 -5.25
CA GLU A 421 -0.90 5.77 -4.99
C GLU A 421 -0.88 5.38 -3.52
N LEU A 422 -0.72 6.35 -2.61
CA LEU A 422 -0.82 6.11 -1.17
C LEU A 422 -2.21 5.57 -0.80
N ALA A 423 -3.26 6.08 -1.45
CA ALA A 423 -4.64 5.66 -1.23
C ALA A 423 -5.01 4.31 -1.88
N GLY A 424 -4.07 3.64 -2.56
CA GLY A 424 -4.28 2.33 -3.18
C GLY A 424 -4.97 2.36 -4.55
N LEU A 425 -4.99 3.53 -5.20
CA LEU A 425 -5.63 3.76 -6.49
C LEU A 425 -4.62 3.64 -7.64
N GLN A 426 -5.10 3.17 -8.79
CA GLN A 426 -4.32 3.08 -10.03
C GLN A 426 -4.81 4.13 -11.04
N LYS A 427 -3.89 4.90 -11.62
CA LYS A 427 -4.22 5.87 -12.69
C LYS A 427 -4.74 5.13 -13.91
N ILE A 428 -5.87 5.59 -14.45
CA ILE A 428 -6.41 5.11 -15.72
C ILE A 428 -5.57 5.73 -16.86
N PRO A 429 -5.01 4.94 -17.79
CA PRO A 429 -4.19 5.46 -18.88
C PRO A 429 -4.94 6.48 -19.75
N GLU A 430 -4.21 7.50 -20.22
CA GLU A 430 -4.72 8.50 -21.16
C GLU A 430 -5.04 7.85 -22.52
N GLY A 431 -6.23 8.11 -23.07
CA GLY A 431 -6.74 7.51 -24.31
C GLY A 431 -7.74 6.36 -24.11
N HIS A 432 -8.06 6.00 -22.87
CA HIS A 432 -9.22 5.14 -22.56
C HIS A 432 -10.53 5.93 -22.74
N GLU A 433 -11.64 5.28 -23.09
CA GLU A 433 -12.97 5.92 -23.26
C GLU A 433 -13.43 6.76 -22.04
N ILE A 434 -12.85 6.49 -20.87
CA ILE A 434 -13.18 7.08 -19.56
C ILE A 434 -12.19 8.20 -19.16
N SER A 435 -11.15 8.46 -19.96
CA SER A 435 -10.12 9.47 -19.66
C SER A 435 -10.49 10.84 -20.26
N HIS A 436 -10.52 11.88 -19.43
CA HIS A 436 -10.72 13.27 -19.85
C HIS A 436 -9.44 14.07 -19.63
N VAL A 437 -9.08 14.97 -20.56
CA VAL A 437 -7.82 15.75 -20.47
C VAL A 437 -7.82 16.72 -19.28
N ASP A 438 -9.00 17.15 -18.85
CA ASP A 438 -9.17 18.12 -17.77
C ASP A 438 -9.34 17.46 -16.39
N TYR A 439 -9.25 16.13 -16.32
CA TYR A 439 -9.45 15.35 -15.10
C TYR A 439 -8.47 14.19 -15.00
N LEU A 440 -7.98 13.94 -13.78
CA LEU A 440 -7.18 12.75 -13.48
C LEU A 440 -8.10 11.65 -12.99
N SER A 441 -8.23 10.58 -13.78
CA SER A 441 -9.08 9.44 -13.45
C SER A 441 -8.28 8.28 -12.86
N TYR A 442 -8.80 7.69 -11.79
CA TYR A 442 -8.22 6.57 -11.08
C TYR A 442 -9.26 5.49 -10.82
N THR A 443 -8.81 4.24 -10.68
CA THR A 443 -9.67 3.11 -10.31
C THR A 443 -9.09 2.37 -9.11
N MET A 444 -9.97 1.79 -8.29
CA MET A 444 -9.56 0.85 -7.25
C MET A 444 -8.89 -0.35 -7.91
N SER A 445 -7.66 -0.68 -7.47
CA SER A 445 -7.07 -1.95 -7.87
C SER A 445 -8.01 -3.09 -7.45
N PRO A 446 -8.23 -4.13 -8.29
CA PRO A 446 -8.99 -5.29 -7.88
C PRO A 446 -8.29 -5.86 -6.64
N GLN A 447 -8.89 -5.62 -5.48
CA GLN A 447 -8.31 -6.01 -4.21
C GLN A 447 -8.09 -7.53 -4.25
N SER A 448 -6.82 -7.93 -4.38
CA SER A 448 -6.31 -8.99 -3.52
C SER A 448 -6.86 -8.67 -2.12
N GLY A 449 -7.53 -9.64 -1.53
CA GLY A 449 -8.27 -9.50 -0.28
C GLY A 449 -7.44 -8.87 0.85
N PRO A 450 -8.03 -8.74 2.06
CA PRO A 450 -7.39 -8.05 3.17
C PRO A 450 -5.94 -8.51 3.26
N ILE A 451 -5.02 -7.53 3.27
CA ILE A 451 -3.58 -7.74 3.41
C ILE A 451 -3.41 -8.65 4.62
N SER A 452 -3.31 -9.94 4.34
CA SER A 452 -2.67 -10.87 5.24
C SER A 452 -1.24 -10.36 5.34
N ASP A 453 -0.75 -10.26 6.57
CA ASP A 453 0.66 -10.10 6.89
C ASP A 453 1.49 -11.19 6.20
N GLU A 454 1.70 -11.07 4.89
CA GLU A 454 2.58 -11.91 4.12
C GLU A 454 3.99 -11.33 4.25
N ILE A 455 4.78 -12.09 4.99
CA ILE A 455 6.16 -11.88 5.36
C ILE A 455 6.98 -11.61 4.09
N GLY A 456 7.30 -10.34 3.85
CA GLY A 456 8.09 -9.83 2.74
C GLY A 456 9.45 -10.53 2.59
N ARG A 457 9.56 -11.33 1.53
CA ARG A 457 10.80 -11.91 0.98
C ARG A 457 11.35 -11.00 -0.13
N ASN A 458 11.54 -9.72 0.17
CA ASN A 458 11.89 -8.68 -0.82
C ASN A 458 13.36 -8.21 -0.76
N ASN A 459 14.17 -8.75 0.16
CA ASN A 459 15.59 -8.43 0.26
C ASN A 459 16.45 -9.65 -0.06
N ILE A 460 17.65 -9.41 -0.59
CA ILE A 460 18.65 -10.45 -0.84
C ILE A 460 19.70 -10.40 0.26
N VAL A 461 20.08 -11.54 0.80
CA VAL A 461 21.16 -11.64 1.80
C VAL A 461 22.35 -12.32 1.17
N LEU A 462 23.47 -11.61 1.10
CA LEU A 462 24.76 -12.17 0.74
C LEU A 462 25.48 -12.64 2.00
N LEU A 463 25.88 -13.90 2.01
CA LEU A 463 26.56 -14.53 3.14
C LEU A 463 28.03 -14.78 2.81
N HIS A 464 28.92 -14.07 3.51
CA HIS A 464 30.35 -14.33 3.48
C HIS A 464 30.68 -15.43 4.48
N HIS A 465 30.46 -16.69 4.09
CA HIS A 465 30.61 -17.85 4.98
C HIS A 465 32.02 -17.98 5.61
N THR A 466 33.07 -17.48 4.95
CA THR A 466 34.44 -17.47 5.49
C THR A 466 34.69 -16.39 6.54
N LYS A 467 33.96 -15.26 6.47
CA LYS A 467 34.11 -14.11 7.37
C LYS A 467 33.01 -14.01 8.43
N GLY A 468 31.98 -14.85 8.35
CA GLY A 468 30.80 -14.76 9.23
C GLY A 468 30.01 -13.46 9.06
N GLN A 469 30.13 -12.79 7.91
CA GLN A 469 29.52 -11.50 7.64
C GLN A 469 28.32 -11.64 6.70
N GLN A 470 27.26 -10.87 6.93
CA GLN A 470 26.10 -10.79 6.05
C GLN A 470 25.92 -9.37 5.52
N THR A 471 25.51 -9.26 4.25
CA THR A 471 25.18 -7.99 3.60
C THR A 471 23.78 -8.08 3.02
N ILE A 472 22.93 -7.10 3.33
CA ILE A 472 21.54 -7.06 2.86
C ILE A 472 21.46 -6.11 1.66
N LEU A 473 20.92 -6.61 0.54
CA LEU A 473 20.67 -5.83 -0.67
C LEU A 473 19.20 -5.49 -0.80
N GLN A 474 18.91 -4.22 -1.09
CA GLN A 474 17.56 -3.67 -1.15
C GLN A 474 17.22 -3.08 -2.52
N GLY A 475 15.97 -3.24 -2.93
CA GLY A 475 15.47 -2.53 -4.11
C GLY A 475 14.17 -3.11 -4.67
N HIS A 476 13.86 -4.37 -4.36
CA HIS A 476 12.60 -5.00 -4.73
C HIS A 476 11.48 -4.56 -3.80
N ARG A 477 10.27 -4.43 -4.37
CA ARG A 477 9.08 -4.05 -3.62
C ARG A 477 8.25 -5.27 -3.24
N ASN A 478 8.34 -6.32 -4.04
CA ASN A 478 7.58 -7.55 -3.84
C ASN A 478 8.50 -8.75 -3.53
N GLU A 479 7.93 -9.95 -3.40
CA GLU A 479 8.69 -11.20 -3.17
C GLU A 479 9.61 -11.52 -4.36
N ILE A 480 10.88 -11.77 -4.08
CA ILE A 480 11.87 -12.18 -5.08
C ILE A 480 11.65 -13.66 -5.37
N VAL A 481 11.39 -13.98 -6.64
CA VAL A 481 11.08 -15.36 -7.07
C VAL A 481 12.18 -15.99 -7.92
N SER A 482 13.05 -15.18 -8.52
CA SER A 482 14.09 -15.67 -9.42
C SER A 482 15.41 -14.93 -9.23
N LEU A 483 16.48 -15.71 -9.27
CA LEU A 483 17.87 -15.25 -9.27
C LEU A 483 18.61 -15.97 -10.40
N SER A 484 19.41 -15.23 -11.16
CA SER A 484 20.30 -15.81 -12.18
C SER A 484 21.68 -15.16 -12.10
N LYS A 485 22.72 -15.98 -12.30
CA LYS A 485 24.14 -15.59 -12.24
C LYS A 485 24.65 -15.41 -13.67
N HIS A 486 25.38 -14.33 -13.93
CA HIS A 486 26.04 -14.14 -15.23
C HIS A 486 27.26 -15.09 -15.35
N LYS A 487 27.56 -15.56 -16.57
CA LYS A 487 28.65 -16.53 -16.84
C LYS A 487 30.02 -16.05 -16.35
N GLU A 488 30.31 -14.76 -16.45
CA GLU A 488 31.58 -14.15 -16.01
C GLU A 488 31.67 -13.91 -14.49
N ASN A 489 30.69 -14.33 -13.69
CA ASN A 489 30.63 -14.13 -12.23
C ASN A 489 30.68 -12.66 -11.75
N LYS A 490 30.63 -11.69 -12.66
CA LYS A 490 30.61 -10.26 -12.35
C LYS A 490 29.24 -9.77 -11.89
N TYR A 491 28.20 -10.17 -12.60
CA TYR A 491 26.83 -9.71 -12.35
C TYR A 491 25.91 -10.86 -11.90
N PHE A 492 24.89 -10.50 -11.13
CA PHE A 492 23.71 -11.36 -10.97
C PHE A 492 22.44 -10.54 -11.11
N ALA A 493 21.37 -11.19 -11.56
CA ALA A 493 20.06 -10.61 -11.72
C ALA A 493 19.09 -11.18 -10.69
N SER A 494 18.13 -10.36 -10.31
CA SER A 494 17.06 -10.69 -9.37
C SER A 494 15.74 -10.10 -9.85
N GLY A 495 14.65 -10.83 -9.68
CA GLY A 495 13.32 -10.36 -10.09
C GLY A 495 12.25 -10.70 -9.08
N ASP A 496 11.32 -9.77 -8.91
CA ASP A 496 10.18 -9.91 -8.03
C ASP A 496 8.86 -10.17 -8.79
N ILE A 497 7.91 -10.77 -8.07
CA ILE A 497 6.56 -11.09 -8.55
C ILE A 497 5.54 -10.10 -7.98
N GLY A 498 4.59 -9.65 -8.78
CA GLY A 498 3.52 -8.74 -8.34
C GLY A 498 3.53 -7.36 -8.99
N PRO A 499 2.69 -6.43 -8.49
CA PRO A 499 2.47 -5.14 -9.12
C PRO A 499 3.72 -4.26 -9.03
N ARG A 500 4.02 -3.52 -10.10
CA ARG A 500 5.22 -2.66 -10.19
C ARG A 500 6.52 -3.45 -9.99
N SER A 501 6.54 -4.70 -10.45
CA SER A 501 7.71 -5.56 -10.38
C SER A 501 8.97 -4.87 -10.93
N THR A 502 10.10 -5.22 -10.34
CA THR A 502 11.42 -4.76 -10.73
C THR A 502 12.34 -5.94 -10.98
N VAL A 503 13.15 -5.83 -12.03
CA VAL A 503 14.33 -6.67 -12.22
C VAL A 503 15.55 -5.82 -11.93
N ILE A 504 16.43 -6.31 -11.06
CA ILE A 504 17.62 -5.59 -10.61
C ILE A 504 18.85 -6.42 -10.96
N ILE A 505 19.83 -5.74 -11.57
CA ILE A 505 21.13 -6.30 -11.90
C ILE A 505 22.16 -5.68 -10.98
N TRP A 506 22.93 -6.54 -10.34
CA TRP A 506 23.89 -6.21 -9.28
C TRP A 506 25.30 -6.53 -9.75
N ASP A 507 26.26 -5.65 -9.45
CA ASP A 507 27.68 -5.93 -9.63
C ASP A 507 28.26 -6.48 -8.31
N ILE A 508 28.88 -7.66 -8.35
CA ILE A 508 29.44 -8.32 -7.16
C ILE A 508 30.91 -7.93 -6.96
N LEU A 509 31.64 -7.56 -8.02
CA LEU A 509 33.10 -7.41 -7.99
C LEU A 509 33.55 -6.02 -7.49
N ALA A 510 32.65 -5.06 -7.37
CA ALA A 510 32.94 -3.70 -6.88
C ALA A 510 33.30 -3.62 -5.37
N GLY A 511 33.34 -4.75 -4.65
CA GLY A 511 33.63 -4.81 -3.20
C GLY A 511 32.45 -4.44 -2.31
N ILE A 512 31.54 -3.60 -2.80
CA ILE A 512 30.19 -3.37 -2.27
C ILE A 512 29.20 -3.66 -3.41
N PRO A 513 28.21 -4.53 -3.23
CA PRO A 513 27.30 -4.86 -4.32
C PRO A 513 26.43 -3.65 -4.68
N ASP A 514 26.68 -3.09 -5.85
CA ASP A 514 25.99 -1.89 -6.33
C ASP A 514 24.94 -2.23 -7.38
N LYS A 515 23.87 -1.44 -7.35
CA LYS A 515 22.76 -1.55 -8.30
C LYS A 515 23.18 -0.94 -9.64
N VAL A 516 23.38 -1.79 -10.64
CA VAL A 516 23.79 -1.37 -12.00
C VAL A 516 22.58 -0.91 -12.81
N LEU A 517 21.48 -1.68 -12.78
CA LEU A 517 20.28 -1.40 -13.57
C LEU A 517 19.01 -1.85 -12.85
N SER A 518 17.92 -1.09 -13.06
CA SER A 518 16.57 -1.47 -12.65
C SER A 518 15.66 -1.46 -13.88
N LEU A 519 15.15 -2.61 -14.29
CA LEU A 519 14.02 -2.69 -15.20
C LEU A 519 12.74 -2.63 -14.37
N ARG A 520 11.77 -1.80 -14.75
CA ARG A 520 10.51 -1.61 -14.00
C ARG A 520 9.32 -2.02 -14.86
N SER A 521 8.34 -2.68 -14.26
CA SER A 521 7.06 -3.03 -14.86
C SER A 521 7.15 -3.84 -16.17
N CYS A 522 8.20 -4.68 -16.33
CA CYS A 522 8.42 -5.46 -17.56
C CYS A 522 7.26 -6.38 -17.94
N HIS A 523 6.45 -6.80 -16.97
CA HIS A 523 5.31 -7.71 -17.10
C HIS A 523 4.05 -7.18 -16.38
N GLY A 524 3.84 -5.85 -16.43
CA GLY A 524 2.65 -5.19 -15.91
C GLY A 524 2.40 -5.45 -14.41
N SER A 525 1.19 -5.89 -14.07
CA SER A 525 0.73 -6.13 -12.69
C SER A 525 1.11 -7.50 -12.12
N SER A 526 1.51 -8.46 -12.97
CA SER A 526 1.77 -9.85 -12.53
C SER A 526 3.22 -10.05 -12.09
N GLY A 527 4.16 -9.34 -12.70
CA GLY A 527 5.60 -9.45 -12.40
C GLY A 527 6.32 -10.57 -13.12
N VAL A 528 7.51 -10.93 -12.64
CA VAL A 528 8.39 -11.91 -13.31
C VAL A 528 8.29 -13.27 -12.62
N ALA A 529 8.29 -14.35 -13.39
CA ALA A 529 8.31 -15.74 -12.90
C ALA A 529 9.72 -16.32 -12.88
N SER A 530 10.51 -16.07 -13.92
CA SER A 530 11.89 -16.56 -14.04
C SER A 530 12.74 -15.63 -14.89
N ILE A 531 14.03 -15.57 -14.57
CA ILE A 531 15.03 -14.74 -15.25
C ILE A 531 16.21 -15.61 -15.63
N ASP A 532 16.78 -15.39 -16.81
CA ASP A 532 18.08 -15.96 -17.14
C ASP A 532 18.89 -15.11 -18.13
N PHE A 533 20.22 -15.15 -18.00
CA PHE A 533 21.14 -14.42 -18.88
C PHE A 533 21.35 -15.16 -20.20
N ALA A 534 21.38 -14.42 -21.31
CA ALA A 534 21.60 -15.00 -22.63
C ALA A 534 23.11 -15.23 -22.91
N GLY A 535 23.70 -16.20 -22.20
CA GLY A 535 25.10 -16.57 -22.31
C GLY A 535 26.04 -15.37 -22.08
N ASN A 536 26.91 -15.08 -23.06
CA ASN A 536 27.83 -13.92 -23.03
C ASN A 536 27.26 -12.66 -23.71
N SER A 537 26.00 -12.69 -24.16
CA SER A 537 25.40 -11.53 -24.83
C SER A 537 24.94 -10.48 -23.81
N PRO A 538 24.82 -9.20 -24.20
CA PRO A 538 24.37 -8.12 -23.32
C PRO A 538 22.84 -8.13 -23.09
N TYR A 539 22.21 -9.31 -23.13
CA TYR A 539 20.77 -9.49 -23.04
C TYR A 539 20.36 -10.44 -21.91
N ILE A 540 19.15 -10.23 -21.40
CA ILE A 540 18.53 -11.03 -20.36
C ILE A 540 17.11 -11.39 -20.80
N GLY A 541 16.71 -12.64 -20.60
CA GLY A 541 15.35 -13.09 -20.87
C GLY A 541 14.52 -13.12 -19.59
N LEU A 542 13.30 -12.61 -19.68
CA LEU A 542 12.32 -12.57 -18.62
C LEU A 542 11.10 -13.41 -19.04
N LEU A 543 10.62 -14.23 -18.12
CA LEU A 543 9.35 -14.94 -18.23
C LEU A 543 8.34 -14.27 -17.32
N GLY A 544 7.21 -13.81 -17.84
CA GLY A 544 6.17 -13.14 -17.07
C GLY A 544 5.41 -14.10 -16.15
N ALA A 545 4.89 -13.58 -15.04
CA ALA A 545 4.12 -14.34 -14.06
C ALA A 545 2.60 -14.29 -14.28
N GLU A 546 2.14 -13.88 -15.46
CA GLU A 546 0.72 -13.75 -15.76
C GLU A 546 0.01 -15.12 -15.71
N ARG A 547 -0.96 -15.27 -14.79
CA ARG A 547 -1.76 -16.50 -14.63
C ARG A 547 -3.15 -16.42 -15.26
N SER A 548 -3.74 -15.23 -15.29
CA SER A 548 -5.10 -14.98 -15.80
C SER A 548 -5.12 -14.56 -17.28
N SER A 549 -4.06 -13.91 -17.76
CA SER A 549 -3.86 -13.54 -19.16
C SER A 549 -2.83 -14.46 -19.85
N LYS A 550 -2.53 -14.20 -21.12
CA LYS A 550 -1.49 -14.94 -21.86
C LYS A 550 -0.11 -14.59 -21.28
N GLN A 551 0.63 -15.61 -20.86
CA GLN A 551 1.98 -15.45 -20.33
C GLN A 551 2.94 -14.96 -21.41
N VAL A 552 3.80 -13.99 -21.08
CA VAL A 552 4.69 -13.33 -22.05
C VAL A 552 6.16 -13.65 -21.75
N ILE A 553 6.96 -13.87 -22.80
CA ILE A 553 8.42 -13.89 -22.73
C ILE A 553 8.93 -12.57 -23.29
N SER A 554 9.89 -11.93 -22.61
CA SER A 554 10.50 -10.68 -23.08
C SER A 554 12.03 -10.73 -22.99
N ILE A 555 12.74 -10.18 -23.99
CA ILE A 555 14.20 -10.11 -24.02
C ILE A 555 14.63 -8.64 -23.90
N TRP A 556 15.48 -8.35 -22.92
CA TRP A 556 15.89 -6.99 -22.57
C TRP A 556 17.41 -6.82 -22.67
N PRO A 557 17.91 -5.66 -23.13
CA PRO A 557 19.32 -5.34 -23.02
C PRO A 557 19.63 -4.89 -21.60
N TYR A 558 20.72 -5.38 -21.00
CA TYR A 558 21.09 -5.00 -19.63
C TYR A 558 22.28 -4.05 -19.52
N VAL A 559 23.00 -3.82 -20.62
CA VAL A 559 24.17 -2.93 -20.66
C VAL A 559 23.77 -1.49 -21.07
N SER A 560 22.58 -1.32 -21.64
CA SER A 560 22.07 -0.01 -22.08
C SER A 560 21.63 0.86 -20.91
N HIS A 561 21.95 2.16 -20.96
CA HIS A 561 21.43 3.12 -19.97
C HIS A 561 19.93 3.31 -20.16
N ARG A 562 19.13 2.71 -19.26
CA ARG A 562 17.65 2.83 -19.16
C ARG A 562 16.89 2.31 -20.40
N PRO A 563 16.81 0.99 -20.61
CA PRO A 563 15.96 0.43 -21.65
C PRO A 563 14.47 0.69 -21.33
N VAL A 564 13.76 1.28 -22.29
CA VAL A 564 12.33 1.64 -22.16
C VAL A 564 11.43 0.49 -22.61
N GLU A 565 11.87 -0.28 -23.60
CA GLU A 565 11.10 -1.37 -24.21
C GLU A 565 11.96 -2.63 -24.41
N PRO A 566 11.34 -3.82 -24.43
CA PRO A 566 12.03 -5.07 -24.75
C PRO A 566 12.44 -5.11 -26.23
N MET A 567 13.54 -5.80 -26.52
CA MET A 567 14.01 -6.02 -27.90
C MET A 567 13.07 -6.96 -28.66
N CYS A 568 12.60 -8.01 -27.99
CA CYS A 568 11.69 -9.00 -28.53
C CYS A 568 10.67 -9.42 -27.47
N GLN A 569 9.45 -9.72 -27.89
CA GLN A 569 8.40 -10.30 -27.06
C GLN A 569 7.70 -11.47 -27.75
N TYR A 570 7.20 -12.41 -26.95
CA TYR A 570 6.45 -13.56 -27.43
C TYR A 570 5.35 -13.98 -26.46
N ASN A 571 4.13 -14.17 -26.97
CA ASN A 571 3.00 -14.63 -26.18
C ASN A 571 2.93 -16.16 -26.18
N ILE A 572 3.10 -16.78 -25.01
CA ILE A 572 3.03 -18.24 -24.86
C ILE A 572 1.60 -18.72 -25.12
N PRO A 573 1.38 -19.70 -26.02
CA PRO A 573 0.09 -20.32 -26.23
C PRO A 573 -0.47 -20.95 -24.95
N SER A 574 -1.77 -20.76 -24.67
CA SER A 574 -2.45 -21.31 -23.49
C SER A 574 -2.44 -22.85 -23.42
N THR A 575 -2.20 -23.52 -24.54
CA THR A 575 -2.09 -24.99 -24.66
C THR A 575 -0.91 -25.58 -23.87
N LEU A 576 0.20 -24.85 -23.76
CA LEU A 576 1.38 -25.24 -22.98
C LEU A 576 1.14 -25.18 -21.46
N GLY A 577 0.14 -24.41 -21.02
CA GLY A 577 -0.04 -24.05 -19.64
C GLY A 577 1.09 -23.17 -19.09
N TYR A 578 0.99 -22.84 -17.80
CA TYR A 578 1.93 -21.96 -17.11
C TYR A 578 3.35 -22.52 -17.10
N GLN A 579 4.29 -21.76 -17.67
CA GLN A 579 5.73 -22.01 -17.62
C GLN A 579 6.30 -21.32 -16.37
N HIS A 580 7.24 -21.95 -15.68
CA HIS A 580 7.80 -21.45 -14.41
C HIS A 580 9.31 -21.23 -14.45
N GLU A 581 10.03 -21.75 -15.46
CA GLU A 581 11.49 -21.60 -15.60
C GLU A 581 11.85 -21.23 -17.05
N ILE A 582 12.81 -20.33 -17.23
CA ILE A 582 13.47 -20.01 -18.50
C ILE A 582 14.96 -20.32 -18.38
N VAL A 583 15.55 -20.98 -19.38
CA VAL A 583 16.98 -21.35 -19.38
C VAL A 583 17.58 -21.14 -20.77
N PHE A 584 18.58 -20.26 -20.86
CA PHE A 584 19.35 -20.00 -22.09
C PHE A 584 20.44 -21.04 -22.30
N HIS A 585 20.74 -21.30 -23.57
CA HIS A 585 21.87 -22.13 -23.91
C HIS A 585 23.19 -21.39 -23.59
N PRO A 586 24.18 -22.04 -22.95
CA PRO A 586 25.39 -21.37 -22.45
C PRO A 586 26.31 -20.80 -23.55
N GLU A 587 26.38 -21.46 -24.72
CA GLU A 587 27.15 -21.00 -25.88
C GLU A 587 26.31 -20.35 -27.00
N LYS A 588 25.11 -20.87 -27.27
CA LYS A 588 24.21 -20.36 -28.32
C LYS A 588 23.24 -19.32 -27.75
N ASN A 589 23.70 -18.07 -27.66
CA ASN A 589 22.94 -16.96 -27.03
C ASN A 589 21.54 -16.72 -27.65
N ASN A 590 21.29 -17.18 -28.87
CA ASN A 590 20.01 -17.06 -29.57
C ASN A 590 18.97 -18.15 -29.23
N LEU A 591 19.35 -19.16 -28.44
CA LEU A 591 18.52 -20.33 -28.13
C LEU A 591 18.21 -20.40 -26.63
N PHE A 592 16.95 -20.65 -26.30
CA PHE A 592 16.53 -20.87 -24.92
C PHE A 592 15.32 -21.80 -24.85
N ALA A 593 15.04 -22.33 -23.65
CA ALA A 593 13.88 -23.18 -23.40
C ALA A 593 13.09 -22.65 -22.21
N THR A 594 11.79 -22.93 -22.19
CA THR A 594 10.95 -22.72 -21.01
C THR A 594 10.38 -24.05 -20.53
N THR A 595 10.29 -24.19 -19.20
CA THR A 595 9.78 -25.39 -18.54
C THR A 595 8.53 -25.06 -17.74
N GLY A 596 7.48 -25.87 -17.91
CA GLY A 596 6.23 -25.73 -17.18
C GLY A 596 5.74 -27.06 -16.64
N ASN A 597 4.64 -27.04 -15.89
CA ASN A 597 4.14 -28.27 -15.25
C ASN A 597 3.71 -29.36 -16.25
N ARG A 598 3.34 -28.98 -17.47
CA ARG A 598 2.76 -29.88 -18.49
C ARG A 598 3.71 -30.24 -19.64
N GLY A 599 4.81 -29.52 -19.79
CA GLY A 599 5.74 -29.71 -20.90
C GLY A 599 6.85 -28.66 -20.93
N VAL A 600 7.71 -28.78 -21.95
CA VAL A 600 8.85 -27.91 -22.23
C VAL A 600 8.67 -27.31 -23.62
N ALA A 601 9.03 -26.05 -23.81
CA ALA A 601 9.01 -25.39 -25.11
C ALA A 601 10.40 -24.81 -25.43
N PHE A 602 10.74 -24.79 -26.72
CA PHE A 602 12.02 -24.33 -27.23
C PHE A 602 11.82 -23.07 -28.06
N TYR A 603 12.75 -22.12 -27.93
CA TYR A 603 12.66 -20.82 -28.57
C TYR A 603 13.98 -20.42 -29.19
N SER A 604 13.90 -19.80 -30.37
CA SER A 604 15.03 -19.14 -31.03
C SER A 604 14.66 -17.69 -31.31
N TRP A 605 15.57 -16.76 -31.05
CA TRP A 605 15.32 -15.34 -31.24
C TRP A 605 16.32 -14.72 -32.21
N LYS A 606 15.84 -13.76 -33.01
CA LYS A 606 16.65 -13.00 -33.97
C LYS A 606 16.53 -11.51 -33.69
N LEU A 607 17.65 -10.88 -33.39
CA LEU A 607 17.71 -9.44 -33.07
C LEU A 607 17.33 -8.57 -34.27
N THR A 608 17.74 -8.94 -35.49
CA THR A 608 17.46 -8.18 -36.73
C THR A 608 15.97 -8.12 -37.07
N GLU A 609 15.24 -9.20 -36.83
CA GLU A 609 13.81 -9.33 -37.13
C GLU A 609 12.92 -8.95 -35.93
N LYS A 610 13.51 -8.68 -34.75
CA LYS A 610 12.81 -8.48 -33.46
C LYS A 610 11.77 -9.57 -33.15
N LYS A 611 12.04 -10.81 -33.56
CA LYS A 611 11.09 -11.92 -33.51
C LYS A 611 11.65 -13.09 -32.70
N ILE A 612 10.75 -13.75 -31.97
CA ILE A 612 10.99 -15.03 -31.29
C ILE A 612 10.16 -16.10 -31.99
N CYS A 613 10.79 -17.20 -32.36
CA CYS A 613 10.16 -18.37 -32.93
C CYS A 613 10.06 -19.46 -31.86
N SER A 614 8.94 -20.18 -31.83
CA SER A 614 8.66 -21.24 -30.85
C SER A 614 8.57 -22.61 -31.51
N ASN A 615 9.08 -23.63 -30.85
CA ASN A 615 8.88 -25.03 -31.18
C ASN A 615 8.41 -25.79 -29.93
N VAL A 616 7.26 -26.44 -30.02
CA VAL A 616 6.61 -27.15 -28.92
C VAL A 616 6.51 -28.63 -29.26
N PRO A 617 7.26 -29.51 -28.58
CA PRO A 617 7.17 -30.95 -28.79
C PRO A 617 5.75 -31.47 -28.50
N LYS A 618 5.20 -32.27 -29.42
CA LYS A 618 3.90 -32.94 -29.22
C LYS A 618 4.10 -34.17 -28.33
N LEU A 619 3.61 -34.11 -27.09
CA LEU A 619 3.67 -35.21 -26.12
C LEU A 619 2.35 -35.99 -26.07
N SER A 620 2.42 -37.32 -25.98
CA SER A 620 1.23 -38.15 -25.80
C SER A 620 0.68 -38.06 -24.37
N LYS A 621 -0.65 -38.14 -24.20
CA LYS A 621 -1.29 -38.07 -22.88
C LYS A 621 -0.79 -39.17 -21.91
N SER A 622 -0.50 -40.36 -22.42
CA SER A 622 0.05 -41.47 -21.63
C SER A 622 1.47 -41.18 -21.14
N PHE A 623 2.30 -40.56 -21.97
CA PHE A 623 3.66 -40.14 -21.61
C PHE A 623 3.62 -39.06 -20.53
N SER A 624 2.84 -37.99 -20.72
CA SER A 624 2.74 -36.90 -19.74
C SER A 624 2.21 -37.38 -18.37
N SER A 625 1.26 -38.31 -18.36
CA SER A 625 0.76 -38.92 -17.11
C SER A 625 1.86 -39.67 -16.35
N ARG A 626 2.70 -40.44 -17.06
CA ARG A 626 3.84 -41.18 -16.47
C ARG A 626 4.91 -40.25 -15.89
N MET A 627 5.16 -39.12 -16.55
CA MET A 627 6.19 -38.15 -16.14
C MET A 627 5.74 -37.25 -14.98
N LYS A 628 4.43 -37.16 -14.70
CA LYS A 628 3.84 -36.23 -13.73
C LYS A 628 4.18 -34.77 -14.10
N LYS A 629 4.86 -34.02 -13.22
CA LYS A 629 5.23 -32.62 -13.43
C LYS A 629 6.70 -32.51 -13.84
N PHE A 630 7.01 -31.65 -14.81
CA PHE A 630 8.38 -31.25 -15.11
C PHE A 630 8.84 -30.21 -14.09
N THR A 631 10.07 -30.37 -13.59
CA THR A 631 10.55 -29.67 -12.39
C THR A 631 11.65 -28.67 -12.70
N ARG A 632 12.77 -29.12 -13.28
CA ARG A 632 13.90 -28.26 -13.61
C ARG A 632 14.57 -28.71 -14.90
N SER A 633 15.03 -27.77 -15.72
CA SER A 633 15.79 -28.05 -16.94
C SER A 633 17.19 -27.45 -16.89
N ILE A 634 18.17 -28.16 -17.45
CA ILE A 634 19.54 -27.66 -17.63
C ILE A 634 20.04 -28.02 -19.04
N TRP A 635 20.88 -27.17 -19.62
CA TRP A 635 21.60 -27.50 -20.85
C TRP A 635 22.82 -28.34 -20.54
N SER A 636 23.10 -29.36 -21.38
CA SER A 636 24.36 -30.10 -21.30
C SER A 636 25.50 -29.22 -21.82
N PRO A 637 26.65 -29.11 -21.13
CA PRO A 637 27.79 -28.31 -21.61
C PRO A 637 28.45 -28.85 -22.88
N GLU A 638 28.55 -30.18 -23.00
CA GLU A 638 29.28 -30.84 -24.11
C GLU A 638 28.40 -31.10 -25.33
N ASN A 639 27.10 -31.28 -25.13
CA ASN A 639 26.15 -31.64 -26.18
C ASN A 639 25.03 -30.60 -26.26
N SER A 640 24.54 -30.26 -27.46
CA SER A 640 23.37 -29.39 -27.63
C SER A 640 22.04 -30.09 -27.25
N PHE A 641 21.99 -30.72 -26.08
CA PHE A 641 20.79 -31.34 -25.51
C PHE A 641 20.30 -30.54 -24.31
N LEU A 642 18.97 -30.46 -24.18
CA LEU A 642 18.34 -30.02 -22.95
C LEU A 642 17.99 -31.25 -22.11
N LEU A 643 18.24 -31.19 -20.81
CA LEU A 643 17.94 -32.23 -19.85
C LEU A 643 16.86 -31.73 -18.89
N THR A 644 15.72 -32.41 -18.82
CA THR A 644 14.61 -32.01 -17.93
C THR A 644 14.30 -33.08 -16.90
N ALA A 645 14.33 -32.70 -15.63
CA ALA A 645 13.97 -33.54 -14.50
C ALA A 645 12.46 -33.53 -14.21
N THR A 646 11.92 -34.64 -13.71
CA THR A 646 10.48 -34.82 -13.48
C THR A 646 10.14 -35.33 -12.08
N MET A 647 8.95 -34.99 -11.61
CA MET A 647 8.37 -35.51 -10.36
C MET A 647 8.05 -37.01 -10.44
N GLY A 648 8.07 -37.60 -11.64
CA GLY A 648 8.01 -39.04 -11.87
C GLY A 648 9.33 -39.78 -11.65
N GLY A 649 10.43 -39.09 -11.36
CA GLY A 649 11.75 -39.71 -11.17
C GLY A 649 12.49 -40.03 -12.47
N PHE A 650 12.18 -39.29 -13.55
CA PHE A 650 12.80 -39.43 -14.86
C PHE A 650 13.59 -38.17 -15.23
N ILE A 651 14.66 -38.35 -16.01
CA ILE A 651 15.30 -37.29 -16.79
C ILE A 651 15.05 -37.53 -18.27
N ILE A 652 14.57 -36.49 -18.95
CA ILE A 652 14.26 -36.50 -20.37
C ILE A 652 15.37 -35.75 -21.10
N VAL A 653 15.92 -36.36 -22.14
CA VAL A 653 16.94 -35.79 -23.02
C VAL A 653 16.29 -35.34 -24.32
N TRP A 654 16.29 -34.03 -24.55
CA TRP A 654 15.75 -33.42 -25.75
C TRP A 654 16.87 -33.17 -26.76
N ASP A 655 16.69 -33.65 -27.99
CA ASP A 655 17.64 -33.43 -29.07
C ASP A 655 17.39 -32.08 -29.76
N VAL A 656 18.39 -31.19 -29.74
CA VAL A 656 18.34 -29.87 -30.37
C VAL A 656 19.49 -29.70 -31.38
N SER A 657 20.05 -30.81 -31.87
CA SER A 657 21.31 -30.85 -32.65
C SER A 657 21.20 -30.61 -34.16
N ASN A 658 20.02 -30.32 -34.72
CA ASN A 658 19.86 -29.81 -36.11
C ASN A 658 19.49 -28.31 -36.13
N PRO A 659 20.46 -27.37 -36.05
CA PRO A 659 20.20 -25.94 -36.24
C PRO A 659 19.99 -25.55 -37.71
N SER A 660 20.34 -26.42 -38.67
CA SER A 660 20.30 -26.15 -40.12
C SER A 660 18.86 -26.07 -40.67
N ASP A 661 17.90 -26.73 -40.01
CA ASP A 661 16.46 -26.65 -40.30
C ASP A 661 15.78 -25.42 -39.65
N VAL A 662 16.56 -24.52 -39.01
CA VAL A 662 16.04 -23.30 -38.36
C VAL A 662 16.02 -22.11 -39.34
N LYS A 663 16.15 -22.34 -40.65
CA LYS A 663 15.96 -21.31 -41.68
C LYS A 663 14.59 -21.39 -42.38
N GLU A 664 13.87 -20.28 -42.23
CA GLU A 664 12.94 -19.63 -43.18
C GLU A 664 11.47 -20.03 -43.28
N SER A 665 11.01 -21.16 -42.75
CA SER A 665 9.56 -21.36 -42.57
C SER A 665 9.24 -22.39 -41.48
N PHE A 666 8.75 -21.91 -40.33
CA PHE A 666 7.93 -22.74 -39.47
C PHE A 666 6.54 -22.85 -40.10
N ASP A 667 6.45 -23.63 -41.17
CA ASP A 667 5.19 -24.19 -41.64
C ASP A 667 4.77 -25.27 -40.63
N SER A 668 3.49 -25.31 -40.28
CA SER A 668 2.95 -25.88 -39.04
C SER A 668 3.05 -27.41 -38.84
N ASP A 669 3.77 -28.14 -39.70
CA ASP A 669 3.64 -29.62 -39.80
C ASP A 669 4.90 -30.47 -39.56
N ARG A 670 6.09 -29.91 -39.29
CA ARG A 670 7.28 -30.71 -38.90
C ARG A 670 7.83 -30.33 -37.52
N ASN A 671 7.71 -31.23 -36.55
CA ASN A 671 8.29 -31.09 -35.20
C ASN A 671 9.82 -31.28 -35.26
N ALA A 672 10.61 -30.20 -35.20
CA ALA A 672 12.08 -30.29 -35.29
C ALA A 672 12.81 -30.71 -34.00
N VAL A 673 12.10 -30.95 -32.88
CA VAL A 673 12.69 -31.35 -31.59
C VAL A 673 12.11 -32.69 -31.15
N GLU A 674 12.97 -33.68 -30.96
CA GLU A 674 12.61 -35.05 -30.60
C GLU A 674 13.17 -35.46 -29.23
N ILE A 675 12.50 -36.42 -28.59
CA ILE A 675 12.99 -37.05 -27.36
C ILE A 675 14.05 -38.07 -27.76
N LYS A 676 15.33 -37.76 -27.49
CA LYS A 676 16.44 -38.68 -27.76
C LYS A 676 16.40 -39.89 -26.84
N ARG A 677 16.17 -39.64 -25.55
CA ARG A 677 16.21 -40.68 -24.50
C ARG A 677 15.50 -40.23 -23.23
N CYS A 678 15.02 -41.19 -22.45
CA CYS A 678 14.49 -40.97 -21.11
C CYS A 678 15.19 -41.91 -20.13
N TYR A 679 15.80 -41.38 -19.08
CA TYR A 679 16.47 -42.13 -18.03
C TYR A 679 15.58 -42.21 -16.79
N LYS A 680 15.32 -43.42 -16.29
CA LYS A 680 14.67 -43.64 -14.99
C LYS A 680 15.76 -43.63 -13.92
N ILE A 681 15.73 -42.63 -13.06
CA ILE A 681 16.72 -42.44 -11.99
C ILE A 681 16.23 -43.09 -10.71
N GLY A 682 14.96 -42.83 -10.35
CA GLY A 682 14.39 -43.32 -9.10
C GLY A 682 12.86 -43.37 -9.10
N ILE A 683 12.31 -43.90 -8.02
CA ILE A 683 10.85 -43.94 -7.77
C ILE A 683 10.37 -42.57 -7.24
N ASN A 684 11.27 -41.85 -6.58
CA ASN A 684 11.03 -40.55 -5.97
C ASN A 684 11.04 -39.43 -7.02
N GLY A 685 10.28 -38.36 -6.75
CA GLY A 685 10.31 -37.17 -7.60
C GLY A 685 11.62 -36.41 -7.44
N LEU A 686 12.16 -35.92 -8.56
CA LEU A 686 13.37 -35.11 -8.59
C LEU A 686 12.99 -33.65 -8.33
N THR A 687 13.70 -32.98 -7.45
CA THR A 687 13.36 -31.62 -6.98
C THR A 687 14.42 -30.59 -7.33
N SER A 688 15.69 -31.00 -7.39
CA SER A 688 16.80 -30.14 -7.79
C SER A 688 17.68 -30.84 -8.82
N PHE A 689 18.22 -30.07 -9.75
CA PHE A 689 19.11 -30.58 -10.80
C PHE A 689 20.13 -29.51 -11.17
N THR A 690 21.41 -29.84 -11.05
CA THR A 690 22.52 -28.96 -11.44
C THR A 690 23.67 -29.77 -12.03
N GLU A 691 24.50 -29.12 -12.82
CA GLU A 691 25.71 -29.67 -13.41
C GLU A 691 26.91 -28.86 -12.92
N HIS A 692 27.98 -29.56 -12.59
CA HIS A 692 29.26 -28.94 -12.29
C HIS A 692 30.41 -29.89 -12.65
N ASN A 693 31.34 -29.41 -13.48
CA ASN A 693 32.54 -30.14 -13.92
C ASN A 693 32.26 -31.55 -14.49
N GLY A 694 31.23 -31.68 -15.32
CA GLY A 694 30.87 -32.94 -15.98
C GLY A 694 30.14 -33.93 -15.06
N ILE A 695 29.63 -33.47 -13.91
CA ILE A 695 28.86 -34.28 -12.97
C ILE A 695 27.49 -33.66 -12.74
N TYR A 696 26.47 -34.50 -12.81
CA TYR A 696 25.09 -34.15 -12.53
C TYR A 696 24.75 -34.42 -11.06
N TYR A 697 24.33 -33.39 -10.35
CA TYR A 697 23.88 -33.45 -8.96
C TYR A 697 22.36 -33.34 -8.92
N ILE A 698 21.70 -34.39 -8.41
CA ILE A 698 20.24 -34.53 -8.46
C ILE A 698 19.69 -34.78 -7.06
N GLY A 699 18.86 -33.87 -6.59
CA GLY A 699 18.16 -34.00 -5.31
C GLY A 699 16.76 -34.57 -5.49
N ASP A 700 16.30 -35.36 -4.52
CA ASP A 700 14.96 -35.94 -4.51
C ASP A 700 14.07 -35.42 -3.36
N VAL A 701 12.78 -35.76 -3.45
CA VAL A 701 11.77 -35.43 -2.43
C VAL A 701 12.01 -36.10 -1.07
N THR A 702 12.94 -37.06 -0.96
CA THR A 702 13.24 -37.75 0.30
C THR A 702 14.50 -37.25 0.98
N GLY A 703 15.17 -36.26 0.39
CA GLY A 703 16.40 -35.68 0.93
C GLY A 703 17.68 -36.39 0.45
N VAL A 704 17.61 -37.26 -0.56
CA VAL A 704 18.80 -37.92 -1.12
C VAL A 704 19.37 -37.09 -2.26
N VAL A 705 20.69 -36.91 -2.27
CA VAL A 705 21.42 -36.28 -3.38
C VAL A 705 22.22 -37.34 -4.11
N HIS A 706 21.95 -37.50 -5.40
CA HIS A 706 22.61 -38.47 -6.27
C HIS A 706 23.60 -37.74 -7.19
N PHE A 707 24.71 -38.40 -7.48
CA PHE A 707 25.77 -37.93 -8.37
C PHE A 707 25.84 -38.84 -9.59
N TYR A 708 25.70 -38.27 -10.78
CA TYR A 708 25.73 -39.00 -12.05
C TYR A 708 26.81 -38.43 -12.97
N ASP A 709 27.43 -39.30 -13.77
CA ASP A 709 28.28 -38.83 -14.87
C ASP A 709 27.43 -38.31 -16.04
N MET A 710 28.08 -37.74 -17.06
CA MET A 710 27.43 -37.22 -18.27
C MET A 710 26.61 -38.27 -19.04
N THR A 711 26.83 -39.57 -18.78
CA THR A 711 26.09 -40.68 -19.38
C THR A 711 24.95 -41.20 -18.50
N PHE A 712 24.64 -40.50 -17.40
CA PHE A 712 23.67 -40.90 -16.37
C PHE A 712 24.01 -42.23 -15.68
N ARG A 713 25.29 -42.58 -15.58
CA ARG A 713 25.73 -43.66 -14.67
C ARG A 713 25.92 -43.10 -13.27
N LEU A 714 25.39 -43.80 -12.28
CA LEU A 714 25.48 -43.40 -10.88
C LEU A 714 26.94 -43.48 -10.43
N ILE A 715 27.51 -42.35 -10.01
CA ILE A 715 28.83 -42.26 -9.39
C ILE A 715 28.71 -42.53 -7.89
N GLY A 716 27.70 -41.95 -7.25
CA GLY A 716 27.46 -42.10 -5.81
C GLY A 716 26.19 -41.38 -5.36
N TRP A 717 25.88 -41.47 -4.07
CA TRP A 717 24.78 -40.75 -3.45
C TRP A 717 25.09 -40.42 -1.99
N THR A 718 24.47 -39.39 -1.46
CA THR A 718 24.54 -39.04 -0.03
C THR A 718 23.15 -38.81 0.54
N LYS A 719 22.98 -39.19 1.81
CA LYS A 719 21.77 -38.94 2.60
C LYS A 719 22.18 -38.69 4.05
N HIS A 720 21.67 -37.61 4.62
CA HIS A 720 21.81 -37.33 6.05
C HIS A 720 20.45 -37.40 6.73
N GLN A 721 20.41 -37.78 8.01
CA GLN A 721 19.16 -37.88 8.79
C GLN A 721 18.36 -36.56 8.84
N LYS A 722 19.07 -35.43 8.73
CA LYS A 722 18.49 -34.08 8.73
C LYS A 722 18.02 -33.58 7.35
N PHE A 723 18.23 -34.35 6.29
CA PHE A 723 17.81 -33.92 4.94
C PHE A 723 16.31 -34.11 4.75
N LEU A 724 15.62 -32.97 4.58
CA LEU A 724 14.25 -32.85 4.09
C LEU A 724 14.29 -32.78 2.54
N PRO A 725 13.15 -32.69 1.82
CA PRO A 725 13.17 -32.52 0.36
C PRO A 725 14.15 -31.43 -0.07
N VAL A 726 15.05 -31.75 -1.00
CA VAL A 726 16.14 -30.85 -1.43
C VAL A 726 15.59 -29.88 -2.49
N TYR A 727 15.58 -28.59 -2.21
CA TYR A 727 15.12 -27.57 -3.15
C TYR A 727 16.23 -27.10 -4.10
N PHE A 728 17.46 -26.99 -3.60
CA PHE A 728 18.62 -26.69 -4.43
C PHE A 728 19.88 -27.38 -3.92
N VAL A 729 20.80 -27.63 -4.86
CA VAL A 729 22.16 -28.11 -4.62
C VAL A 729 23.08 -27.12 -5.34
N ALA A 730 24.12 -26.65 -4.67
CA ALA A 730 25.19 -25.85 -5.28
C ALA A 730 26.54 -26.44 -4.86
N VAL A 731 27.50 -26.47 -5.79
CA VAL A 731 28.84 -27.00 -5.56
C VAL A 731 29.79 -25.84 -5.27
N ASN A 732 30.69 -26.02 -4.30
CA ASN A 732 31.70 -25.01 -3.98
C ASN A 732 32.77 -24.95 -5.10
N GLU A 733 32.85 -23.84 -5.83
CA GLU A 733 33.74 -23.66 -6.99
C GLU A 733 35.24 -23.67 -6.61
N ILE A 734 35.59 -23.41 -5.33
CA ILE A 734 36.98 -23.25 -4.86
C ILE A 734 37.77 -24.58 -4.91
N ASP A 735 37.10 -25.73 -4.82
CA ASP A 735 37.76 -27.05 -4.85
C ASP A 735 38.13 -27.54 -6.27
N SER A 736 37.78 -26.78 -7.33
CA SER A 736 38.00 -27.21 -8.73
C SER A 736 39.37 -26.84 -9.31
N THR A 737 40.11 -25.92 -8.68
CA THR A 737 41.47 -25.57 -9.10
C THR A 737 42.49 -26.32 -8.24
N GLY A 738 42.99 -27.45 -8.74
CA GLY A 738 44.20 -28.04 -8.21
C GLY A 738 45.37 -27.04 -8.28
N ALA A 739 45.93 -26.71 -7.11
CA ALA A 739 47.25 -26.10 -6.84
C ALA A 739 47.41 -24.55 -6.76
N LEU A 740 47.80 -24.10 -5.53
CA LEU A 740 48.54 -22.88 -5.13
C LEU A 740 47.85 -21.51 -5.35
N ARG A 741 47.95 -20.47 -4.50
CA ARG A 741 48.84 -20.04 -3.40
C ARG A 741 48.14 -18.86 -2.70
N ILE A 742 48.13 -18.78 -1.37
CA ILE A 742 48.53 -17.55 -0.67
C ILE A 742 49.39 -17.99 0.51
N PHE A 743 50.70 -17.74 0.37
CA PHE A 743 51.60 -17.57 1.50
C PHE A 743 51.09 -16.40 2.32
N ASP A 744 50.81 -16.62 3.60
CA ASP A 744 50.84 -15.53 4.56
C ASP A 744 52.32 -15.26 4.88
N GLN A 745 52.95 -14.35 4.14
CA GLN A 745 54.19 -13.70 4.59
C GLN A 745 53.79 -12.72 5.69
N ASN A 746 53.59 -13.20 6.91
CA ASN A 746 53.78 -12.48 8.17
C ASN A 746 53.38 -13.35 9.38
N SER A 747 54.19 -14.37 9.68
CA SER A 747 54.28 -14.92 11.05
C SER A 747 55.45 -15.89 11.14
N ALA A 748 56.66 -15.32 11.16
CA ALA A 748 57.82 -16.01 11.71
C ALA A 748 57.79 -15.89 13.25
N GLY A 749 57.84 -17.04 13.94
CA GLY A 749 57.89 -17.17 15.41
C GLY A 749 56.48 -17.15 16.02
N GLU A 750 56.01 -18.12 16.80
CA GLU A 750 56.68 -19.03 17.73
C GLU A 750 55.96 -20.39 17.79
N ARG A 751 56.73 -21.44 18.06
CA ARG A 751 56.26 -22.78 18.44
C ARG A 751 55.59 -22.73 19.81
N LEU A 752 54.46 -23.41 20.01
CA LEU A 752 54.15 -24.17 21.23
C LEU A 752 52.96 -25.13 21.05
N GLY A 753 53.26 -26.44 21.10
CA GLY A 753 52.43 -27.47 21.74
C GLY A 753 51.23 -28.07 21.00
N ALA A 754 51.46 -29.06 20.13
CA ALA A 754 50.43 -30.06 19.78
C ALA A 754 50.45 -31.22 20.78
N PRO A 755 49.30 -31.75 21.26
CA PRO A 755 49.22 -33.12 21.75
C PRO A 755 49.07 -34.10 20.59
N LYS A 756 49.74 -35.25 20.75
CA LYS A 756 49.89 -36.34 19.79
C LYS A 756 48.63 -37.21 19.66
N ASP A 757 48.65 -38.02 18.59
CA ASP A 757 47.90 -39.25 18.28
C ASP A 757 46.66 -39.02 17.39
N GLN A 758 46.51 -39.56 16.17
CA GLN A 758 47.07 -40.77 15.55
C GLN A 758 47.17 -40.64 14.00
N THR A 759 48.35 -40.96 13.47
CA THR A 759 48.68 -41.55 12.16
C THR A 759 47.90 -41.12 10.90
N ILE A 760 48.42 -40.08 10.25
CA ILE A 760 48.32 -39.82 8.82
C ILE A 760 49.35 -40.69 8.10
N LEU A 761 48.92 -41.52 7.14
CA LEU A 761 49.75 -41.89 6.00
C LEU A 761 49.15 -41.23 4.76
N SER A 762 49.63 -40.02 4.51
CA SER A 762 49.54 -39.32 3.25
C SER A 762 50.27 -40.11 2.17
N ARG A 763 49.61 -40.37 1.04
CA ARG A 763 50.30 -40.51 -0.24
C ARG A 763 49.60 -39.64 -1.25
N ASP A 764 50.19 -38.48 -1.47
CA ASP A 764 49.88 -37.55 -2.54
C ASP A 764 50.13 -38.21 -3.90
N PHE A 765 49.17 -38.10 -4.82
CA PHE A 765 49.40 -38.22 -6.25
C PHE A 765 48.63 -37.12 -6.99
N PRO A 766 49.27 -36.39 -7.92
CA PRO A 766 48.60 -35.34 -8.69
C PRO A 766 47.70 -35.96 -9.78
N LEU A 767 46.44 -35.54 -9.82
CA LEU A 767 45.50 -35.86 -10.91
C LEU A 767 45.95 -35.18 -12.21
N LYS A 768 46.63 -35.94 -13.08
CA LYS A 768 46.63 -35.68 -14.52
C LYS A 768 45.36 -36.29 -15.10
N LEU A 769 44.44 -35.48 -15.63
CA LEU A 769 43.41 -35.95 -16.56
C LEU A 769 44.12 -36.42 -17.84
N SER A 770 44.39 -37.72 -17.96
CA SER A 770 44.77 -38.34 -19.23
C SER A 770 43.52 -38.92 -19.89
N ASN A 771 43.30 -38.55 -21.16
CA ASN A 771 42.34 -39.18 -22.07
C ASN A 771 42.52 -40.71 -22.04
N CYS A 772 41.48 -41.44 -21.62
CA CYS A 772 41.45 -42.90 -21.71
C CYS A 772 40.26 -43.36 -22.55
N ASP A 773 40.55 -44.24 -23.52
CA ASP A 773 39.59 -44.87 -24.44
C ASP A 773 38.47 -45.64 -23.71
N PRO A 774 37.26 -45.72 -24.30
CA PRO A 774 36.05 -46.17 -23.59
C PRO A 774 35.83 -47.69 -23.60
N THR A 775 36.86 -48.53 -23.74
CA THR A 775 36.66 -49.99 -23.80
C THR A 775 37.38 -50.75 -22.69
N GLN A 776 36.54 -51.21 -21.75
CA GLN A 776 36.79 -52.17 -20.68
C GLN A 776 37.45 -51.62 -19.40
N GLU A 777 36.63 -51.37 -18.37
CA GLU A 777 37.03 -51.60 -16.97
C GLU A 777 35.79 -51.65 -16.06
N SER A 778 35.70 -52.70 -15.25
CA SER A 778 34.64 -52.92 -14.26
C SER A 778 34.72 -51.92 -13.10
N THR A 779 33.57 -51.63 -12.47
CA THR A 779 33.31 -50.64 -11.40
C THR A 779 34.26 -50.68 -10.18
N PHE A 780 35.09 -51.73 -10.03
CA PHE A 780 35.97 -51.94 -8.88
C PHE A 780 37.36 -51.27 -8.97
N ASN A 781 37.79 -50.76 -10.13
CA ASN A 781 39.13 -50.18 -10.31
C ASN A 781 39.18 -48.65 -10.47
N ARG A 782 38.06 -47.93 -10.33
CA ARG A 782 38.07 -46.46 -10.38
C ARG A 782 38.58 -45.85 -9.07
N SER A 783 39.39 -44.80 -9.17
CA SER A 783 39.73 -43.95 -8.03
C SER A 783 38.47 -43.51 -7.28
N PRO A 784 38.45 -43.54 -5.93
CA PRO A 784 37.28 -43.18 -5.16
C PRO A 784 36.85 -41.75 -5.50
N PHE A 785 35.57 -41.58 -5.84
CA PHE A 785 35.00 -40.26 -6.09
C PHE A 785 34.95 -39.50 -4.76
N GLU A 786 35.79 -38.47 -4.62
CA GLU A 786 35.67 -37.54 -3.50
C GLU A 786 34.49 -36.59 -3.74
N CYS A 787 33.49 -36.67 -2.87
CA CYS A 787 32.37 -35.75 -2.93
C CYS A 787 32.87 -34.32 -2.64
N PRO A 788 32.61 -33.33 -3.51
CA PRO A 788 33.00 -31.95 -3.26
C PRO A 788 32.15 -31.34 -2.14
N ASP A 789 32.57 -30.19 -1.66
CA ASP A 789 31.78 -29.42 -0.68
C ASP A 789 30.47 -28.92 -1.35
N LEU A 790 29.33 -29.28 -0.75
CA LEU A 790 27.99 -28.99 -1.28
C LEU A 790 27.25 -28.02 -0.35
N PHE A 791 26.56 -27.05 -0.95
CA PHE A 791 25.53 -26.26 -0.27
C PHE A 791 24.15 -26.80 -0.63
N LEU A 792 23.37 -27.17 0.39
CA LEU A 792 22.08 -27.83 0.26
C LEU A 792 20.98 -26.98 0.90
N GLY A 793 20.01 -26.53 0.12
CA GLY A 793 18.79 -25.92 0.62
C GLY A 793 17.69 -26.94 0.76
N VAL A 794 17.12 -27.06 1.95
CA VAL A 794 16.06 -28.04 2.24
C VAL A 794 14.73 -27.38 2.58
N ALA A 795 13.65 -28.17 2.61
CA ALA A 795 12.28 -27.67 2.68
C ALA A 795 11.89 -26.81 3.89
N ASP A 796 12.62 -26.89 5.01
CA ASP A 796 12.37 -26.03 6.17
C ASP A 796 13.11 -24.67 6.10
N GLY A 797 13.74 -24.36 4.96
CA GLY A 797 14.52 -23.15 4.74
C GLY A 797 15.94 -23.21 5.29
N THR A 798 16.35 -24.35 5.86
CA THR A 798 17.72 -24.54 6.34
C THR A 798 18.67 -24.70 5.15
N VAL A 799 19.82 -24.02 5.22
CA VAL A 799 20.92 -24.19 4.27
C VAL A 799 22.06 -24.89 4.98
N TYR A 800 22.44 -26.05 4.47
CA TYR A 800 23.58 -26.81 4.97
C TYR A 800 24.80 -26.64 4.08
N HIS A 801 25.97 -26.68 4.69
CA HIS A 801 27.25 -26.90 4.04
C HIS A 801 27.69 -28.32 4.38
N TYR A 802 27.59 -29.22 3.41
CA TYR A 802 28.00 -30.61 3.49
C TYR A 802 29.42 -30.75 2.94
N ARG A 803 30.38 -30.99 3.83
CA ARG A 803 31.76 -31.26 3.44
C ARG A 803 31.90 -32.71 3.06
N GLY A 804 31.93 -32.98 1.76
CA GLY A 804 31.89 -34.35 1.24
C GLY A 804 33.11 -35.18 1.63
N ARG A 805 34.30 -34.57 1.74
CA ARG A 805 35.54 -35.24 2.20
C ARG A 805 35.51 -35.65 3.67
N GLU A 806 34.86 -34.86 4.52
CA GLU A 806 34.81 -35.07 5.98
C GLU A 806 33.52 -35.78 6.43
N GLU A 807 32.58 -36.04 5.51
CA GLU A 807 31.18 -36.40 5.77
C GLU A 807 30.52 -35.51 6.84
N ARG A 808 30.96 -34.25 6.92
CA ARG A 808 30.56 -33.33 7.99
C ARG A 808 29.48 -32.37 7.50
N LEU A 809 28.39 -32.31 8.25
CA LEU A 809 27.28 -31.40 7.98
C LEU A 809 27.29 -30.19 8.91
N ASN A 810 27.57 -29.02 8.35
CA ASN A 810 27.48 -27.75 9.06
C ASN A 810 26.21 -27.00 8.63
N THR A 811 25.52 -26.36 9.58
CA THR A 811 24.38 -25.49 9.26
C THR A 811 24.87 -24.08 9.02
N VAL A 812 24.56 -23.51 7.85
CA VAL A 812 24.93 -22.14 7.48
C VAL A 812 23.80 -21.18 7.77
N VAL A 813 22.57 -21.57 7.41
CA VAL A 813 21.35 -20.79 7.67
C VAL A 813 20.36 -21.70 8.39
N HIS A 814 19.84 -21.25 9.52
CA HIS A 814 18.85 -21.98 10.29
C HIS A 814 17.44 -21.66 9.79
N GLY A 815 16.78 -22.65 9.20
CA GLY A 815 15.38 -22.56 8.81
C GLY A 815 14.42 -22.92 9.93
N ALA A 816 13.13 -22.65 9.71
CA ALA A 816 12.04 -23.04 10.60
C ALA A 816 10.85 -23.57 9.80
N ASN A 817 10.19 -24.62 10.31
CA ASN A 817 9.03 -25.26 9.69
C ASN A 817 7.75 -24.40 9.70
N SER A 818 7.80 -23.24 10.35
CA SER A 818 6.69 -22.31 10.51
C SER A 818 7.20 -20.94 10.98
N ILE A 819 6.32 -19.94 10.95
CA ILE A 819 6.59 -18.56 11.34
C ILE A 819 6.93 -18.50 12.83
N PHE A 820 7.95 -17.73 13.20
CA PHE A 820 8.25 -17.39 14.59
C PHE A 820 7.23 -16.39 15.12
N VAL A 821 6.60 -16.72 16.25
CA VAL A 821 5.47 -15.93 16.81
C VAL A 821 5.90 -15.14 18.05
N ALA A 822 6.83 -15.69 18.85
CA ALA A 822 7.37 -14.99 20.00
C ALA A 822 8.82 -15.36 20.27
N CYS A 823 9.51 -14.43 20.94
CA CYS A 823 10.88 -14.56 21.40
C CYS A 823 11.00 -14.04 22.83
N ASP A 824 11.87 -14.65 23.62
CA ASP A 824 12.33 -14.05 24.89
C ASP A 824 13.76 -14.49 25.21
N VAL A 825 14.54 -13.62 25.86
CA VAL A 825 15.88 -13.94 26.33
C VAL A 825 15.83 -14.40 27.78
N ASN A 826 16.63 -15.40 28.11
CA ASN A 826 16.79 -15.83 29.50
C ASN A 826 17.53 -14.74 30.32
N PRO A 827 16.98 -14.29 31.46
CA PRO A 827 17.59 -13.21 32.24
C PRO A 827 18.95 -13.56 32.87
N VAL A 828 19.27 -14.85 33.02
CA VAL A 828 20.47 -15.33 33.72
C VAL A 828 21.53 -15.88 32.74
N SER A 829 21.18 -16.18 31.50
CA SER A 829 22.10 -16.79 30.52
C SER A 829 22.03 -16.11 29.16
N ASN A 830 23.00 -16.38 28.28
CA ASN A 830 23.05 -15.75 26.95
C ASN A 830 22.12 -16.45 25.94
N HIS A 831 21.11 -17.19 26.41
CA HIS A 831 20.23 -17.98 25.54
C HIS A 831 18.96 -17.21 25.17
N LEU A 832 18.74 -17.06 23.87
CA LEU A 832 17.52 -16.57 23.26
C LEU A 832 16.62 -17.75 22.90
N ALA A 833 15.39 -17.74 23.38
CA ALA A 833 14.38 -18.72 22.97
C ALA A 833 13.42 -18.11 21.94
N LEU A 834 13.23 -18.81 20.83
CA LEU A 834 12.28 -18.49 19.77
C LEU A 834 11.25 -19.60 19.66
N ILE A 835 9.96 -19.25 19.57
CA ILE A 835 8.89 -20.22 19.35
C ILE A 835 8.20 -20.00 18.02
N THR A 836 7.91 -21.10 17.33
CA THR A 836 7.13 -21.11 16.10
C THR A 836 5.65 -21.35 16.36
N LEU A 837 4.79 -20.94 15.43
CA LEU A 837 3.34 -21.13 15.52
C LEU A 837 2.96 -22.61 15.70
N LYS A 838 3.71 -23.53 15.08
CA LYS A 838 3.48 -24.99 15.15
C LYS A 838 4.07 -25.66 16.41
N GLY A 839 4.64 -24.90 17.33
CA GLY A 839 5.11 -25.43 18.62
C GLY A 839 6.55 -25.97 18.64
N GLU A 840 7.38 -25.61 17.65
CA GLU A 840 8.84 -25.80 17.74
C GLU A 840 9.48 -24.66 18.51
N ILE A 841 10.38 -24.98 19.43
CA ILE A 841 11.23 -24.02 20.15
C ILE A 841 12.68 -24.13 19.67
N HIS A 842 13.30 -22.99 19.42
CA HIS A 842 14.69 -22.87 19.05
C HIS A 842 15.41 -22.06 20.13
N LEU A 843 16.46 -22.61 20.72
CA LEU A 843 17.33 -21.92 21.66
C LEU A 843 18.63 -21.55 20.95
N TYR A 844 18.91 -20.26 20.86
CA TYR A 844 20.11 -19.69 20.29
C TYR A 844 21.01 -19.18 21.40
N ASP A 845 22.30 -19.50 21.36
CA ASP A 845 23.27 -18.78 22.15
C ASP A 845 23.68 -17.50 21.41
N VAL A 846 23.37 -16.37 22.02
CA VAL A 846 23.54 -15.05 21.43
C VAL A 846 25.02 -14.69 21.27
N LYS A 847 25.92 -15.27 22.08
CA LYS A 847 27.36 -15.00 21.96
C LYS A 847 28.04 -15.81 20.86
N THR A 848 27.68 -17.08 20.72
CA THR A 848 28.29 -17.98 19.74
C THR A 848 27.56 -17.98 18.40
N HIS A 849 26.36 -17.38 18.33
CA HIS A 849 25.47 -17.40 17.16
C HIS A 849 25.07 -18.81 16.70
N ILE A 850 25.10 -19.79 17.63
CA ILE A 850 24.78 -21.19 17.34
C ILE A 850 23.42 -21.56 17.94
N VAL A 851 22.64 -22.36 17.22
CA VAL A 851 21.45 -23.05 17.77
C VAL A 851 21.92 -24.15 18.73
N VAL A 852 21.70 -23.93 20.01
CA VAL A 852 21.99 -24.90 21.08
C VAL A 852 20.95 -26.01 21.09
N TYR A 853 19.68 -25.67 20.85
CA TYR A 853 18.58 -26.60 21.06
C TYR A 853 17.43 -26.34 20.06
N ARG A 854 16.91 -27.40 19.43
CA ARG A 854 15.68 -27.35 18.60
C ARG A 854 14.79 -28.52 18.95
N ARG A 855 13.52 -28.26 19.31
CA ARG A 855 12.58 -29.34 19.62
C ARG A 855 11.12 -28.92 19.45
N SER A 856 10.28 -29.87 19.03
CA SER A 856 8.82 -29.73 19.16
C SER A 856 8.39 -29.97 20.61
N LEU A 857 7.71 -28.99 21.21
CA LEU A 857 7.30 -29.01 22.61
C LEU A 857 6.08 -29.91 22.88
N PHE A 858 5.30 -30.21 21.84
CA PHE A 858 4.01 -30.89 21.95
C PHE A 858 3.93 -32.02 20.92
N LYS A 859 3.45 -33.19 21.36
CA LYS A 859 3.23 -34.35 20.47
C LYS A 859 2.06 -34.15 19.50
N LYS A 860 1.07 -33.34 19.89
CA LYS A 860 -0.04 -32.88 19.03
C LYS A 860 0.25 -31.44 18.59
N GLN A 861 -0.20 -31.06 17.39
CA GLN A 861 -0.05 -29.68 16.90
C GLN A 861 -0.87 -28.72 17.78
N THR A 862 -0.20 -28.01 18.68
CA THR A 862 -0.76 -26.92 19.48
C THR A 862 -0.22 -25.61 18.94
N ARG A 863 -1.11 -24.65 18.67
CA ARG A 863 -0.72 -23.34 18.13
C ARG A 863 -0.33 -22.38 19.26
N LEU A 864 0.91 -21.89 19.22
CA LEU A 864 1.48 -21.03 20.27
C LEU A 864 1.40 -19.55 19.89
N SER A 865 1.36 -18.69 20.90
CA SER A 865 1.13 -17.25 20.72
C SER A 865 2.13 -16.34 21.46
N SER A 866 2.60 -16.75 22.64
CA SER A 866 3.49 -15.90 23.46
C SER A 866 4.49 -16.74 24.25
N LEU A 867 5.61 -16.10 24.62
CA LEU A 867 6.69 -16.69 25.39
C LEU A 867 7.22 -15.62 26.36
N LYS A 868 7.42 -15.99 27.62
CA LYS A 868 8.11 -15.15 28.60
C LYS A 868 8.90 -16.00 29.60
N PHE A 869 10.17 -15.69 29.81
CA PHE A 869 10.96 -16.26 30.89
C PHE A 869 10.58 -15.63 32.23
N HIS A 870 10.54 -16.47 33.26
CA HIS A 870 10.46 -16.01 34.63
C HIS A 870 11.74 -15.22 34.99
N PRO A 871 11.69 -14.15 35.82
CA PRO A 871 12.86 -13.33 36.18
C PRO A 871 14.05 -14.12 36.74
N THR A 872 13.81 -15.27 37.38
CA THR A 872 14.88 -16.16 37.87
C THR A 872 15.58 -16.98 36.78
N GLY A 873 15.11 -16.92 35.53
CA GLY A 873 15.67 -17.67 34.38
C GLY A 873 15.45 -19.19 34.42
N SER A 874 14.84 -19.73 35.46
CA SER A 874 14.66 -21.18 35.64
C SER A 874 13.45 -21.76 34.90
N PHE A 875 12.49 -20.91 34.55
CA PHE A 875 11.20 -21.32 33.97
C PHE A 875 10.82 -20.43 32.79
N ALA A 876 10.12 -21.01 31.82
CA ALA A 876 9.52 -20.31 30.70
C ALA A 876 8.01 -20.57 30.67
N PHE A 877 7.24 -19.51 30.45
CA PHE A 877 5.79 -19.55 30.31
C PHE A 877 5.43 -19.31 28.86
N ILE A 878 4.55 -20.16 28.33
CA ILE A 878 4.20 -20.22 26.92
C ILE A 878 2.68 -20.14 26.79
N GLY A 879 2.18 -19.11 26.10
CA GLY A 879 0.77 -18.97 25.77
C GLY A 879 0.40 -19.70 24.47
N SER A 880 -0.85 -20.13 24.38
CA SER A 880 -1.45 -20.71 23.17
C SER A 880 -2.62 -19.88 22.64
N LEU A 881 -2.94 -20.09 21.36
CA LEU A 881 -4.11 -19.47 20.72
C LEU A 881 -5.44 -19.93 21.33
N ASP A 882 -5.47 -21.13 21.94
CA ASP A 882 -6.66 -21.69 22.57
C ASP A 882 -6.90 -21.16 24.00
N GLY A 883 -6.06 -20.23 24.47
CA GLY A 883 -6.20 -19.61 25.80
C GLY A 883 -5.52 -20.36 26.94
N ARG A 884 -4.82 -21.45 26.65
CA ARG A 884 -4.03 -22.18 27.65
C ARG A 884 -2.63 -21.59 27.77
N MET A 885 -2.07 -21.60 28.98
CA MET A 885 -0.68 -21.26 29.23
C MET A 885 0.06 -22.43 29.87
N PHE A 886 1.29 -22.66 29.42
CA PHE A 886 2.14 -23.79 29.80
C PHE A 886 3.40 -23.29 30.48
N CYS A 887 3.75 -23.88 31.63
CA CYS A 887 5.04 -23.66 32.26
C CYS A 887 6.01 -24.78 31.85
N ARG A 888 7.26 -24.41 31.54
CA ARG A 888 8.35 -25.31 31.16
C ARG A 888 9.59 -25.01 32.00
N ARG A 889 10.29 -26.05 32.45
CA ARG A 889 11.48 -25.93 33.30
C ARG A 889 12.77 -26.12 32.52
N GLY A 890 13.75 -25.27 32.85
CA GLY A 890 15.12 -25.34 32.36
C GLY A 890 15.27 -25.08 30.86
N PHE A 891 16.48 -25.25 30.35
CA PHE A 891 16.82 -25.09 28.94
C PHE A 891 16.28 -26.24 28.06
N ASP A 892 15.96 -27.40 28.66
CA ASP A 892 15.35 -28.55 27.97
C ASP A 892 13.84 -28.37 27.72
N PHE A 893 13.21 -27.36 28.32
CA PHE A 893 11.75 -27.12 28.29
C PHE A 893 10.91 -28.36 28.67
N LYS A 894 11.33 -29.08 29.72
CA LYS A 894 10.57 -30.24 30.22
C LYS A 894 9.23 -29.78 30.83
N PRO A 895 8.13 -30.53 30.63
CA PRO A 895 6.83 -30.18 31.21
C PRO A 895 6.89 -30.28 32.74
N THR A 896 6.35 -29.27 33.43
CA THR A 896 6.25 -29.24 34.91
C THR A 896 4.91 -29.76 35.43
N GLY A 897 3.97 -30.11 34.55
CA GLY A 897 2.66 -30.70 34.89
C GLY A 897 1.53 -29.68 35.12
N SER A 898 1.84 -28.39 35.30
CA SER A 898 0.86 -27.32 35.49
C SER A 898 0.44 -26.68 34.16
N THR A 899 -0.84 -26.79 33.81
CA THR A 899 -1.50 -26.00 32.77
C THR A 899 -2.37 -24.92 33.39
N PHE A 900 -2.37 -23.74 32.79
CA PHE A 900 -3.15 -22.58 33.22
C PHE A 900 -4.27 -22.37 32.22
N ASP A 901 -5.50 -22.71 32.61
CA ASP A 901 -6.65 -22.81 31.70
C ASP A 901 -7.74 -21.74 32.00
N ASN A 902 -7.37 -20.63 32.66
CA ASN A 902 -8.28 -19.55 33.04
C ASN A 902 -8.65 -18.58 31.89
N SER A 903 -8.37 -18.95 30.64
CA SER A 903 -8.80 -18.21 29.45
C SER A 903 -9.27 -19.15 28.33
N HIS A 904 -10.24 -18.69 27.54
CA HIS A 904 -10.78 -19.38 26.36
C HIS A 904 -10.42 -18.67 25.05
N SER A 905 -9.50 -17.70 25.11
CA SER A 905 -9.09 -16.86 23.98
C SER A 905 -7.58 -16.70 23.98
N SER A 906 -6.97 -16.52 22.80
CA SER A 906 -5.52 -16.41 22.59
C SER A 906 -4.82 -15.59 23.66
N ILE A 907 -3.72 -16.13 24.20
CA ILE A 907 -2.86 -15.41 25.16
C ILE A 907 -1.84 -14.57 24.38
N ASP A 908 -2.10 -13.28 24.27
CA ASP A 908 -1.32 -12.39 23.40
C ASP A 908 -0.01 -11.93 24.07
N LYS A 909 -0.04 -11.64 25.38
CA LYS A 909 1.14 -11.19 26.12
C LYS A 909 1.16 -11.73 27.55
N ILE A 910 2.34 -12.06 28.04
CA ILE A 910 2.63 -12.49 29.42
C ILE A 910 3.70 -11.55 29.98
N VAL A 911 3.51 -11.05 31.20
CA VAL A 911 4.48 -10.18 31.89
C VAL A 911 4.62 -10.60 33.36
N PHE A 912 5.84 -10.47 33.89
CA PHE A 912 6.16 -10.71 35.30
C PHE A 912 6.52 -9.40 35.99
N SER A 913 6.27 -9.32 37.30
CA SER A 913 6.88 -8.32 38.16
C SER A 913 8.39 -8.57 38.30
N GLU A 914 9.16 -7.55 38.66
CA GLU A 914 10.63 -7.66 38.79
C GLU A 914 11.06 -8.71 39.83
N ASP A 915 10.28 -8.88 40.89
CA ASP A 915 10.49 -9.91 41.92
C ASP A 915 10.06 -11.33 41.50
N GLY A 916 9.37 -11.48 40.36
CA GLY A 916 8.83 -12.75 39.88
C GLY A 916 7.65 -13.31 40.69
N ILE A 917 7.08 -12.55 41.63
CA ILE A 917 5.96 -13.01 42.46
C ILE A 917 4.63 -12.89 41.71
N LEU A 918 4.47 -11.88 40.87
CA LEU A 918 3.25 -11.59 40.12
C LEU A 918 3.43 -11.93 38.64
N MET A 919 2.39 -12.49 38.04
CA MET A 919 2.32 -12.76 36.61
C MET A 919 0.98 -12.28 36.07
N ALA A 920 1.01 -11.37 35.11
CA ALA A 920 -0.17 -10.90 34.41
C ALA A 920 -0.16 -11.39 32.97
N PHE A 921 -1.35 -11.65 32.43
CA PHE A 921 -1.53 -12.00 31.03
C PHE A 921 -2.64 -11.17 30.40
N GLN A 922 -2.50 -10.94 29.10
CA GLN A 922 -3.49 -10.31 28.25
C GLN A 922 -4.01 -11.34 27.26
N ASP A 923 -5.32 -11.39 27.06
CA ASP A 923 -5.95 -12.21 26.03
C ASP A 923 -6.61 -11.41 24.91
N SER A 924 -6.91 -12.09 23.80
CA SER A 924 -7.57 -11.50 22.63
C SER A 924 -9.04 -11.12 22.89
N SER A 925 -9.61 -11.60 24.00
CA SER A 925 -10.92 -11.14 24.48
C SER A 925 -10.86 -9.75 25.11
N ARG A 926 -9.71 -9.06 25.08
CA ARG A 926 -9.46 -7.74 25.69
C ARG A 926 -9.51 -7.79 27.23
N ALA A 927 -9.27 -8.96 27.80
CA ALA A 927 -9.27 -9.16 29.24
C ALA A 927 -7.84 -9.33 29.77
N ILE A 928 -7.68 -8.91 31.02
CA ILE A 928 -6.42 -8.96 31.75
C ILE A 928 -6.62 -9.85 32.96
N GLY A 929 -5.76 -10.85 33.12
CA GLY A 929 -5.77 -11.76 34.24
C GLY A 929 -4.47 -11.69 35.03
N LEU A 930 -4.56 -12.00 36.32
CA LEU A 930 -3.46 -11.92 37.26
C LEU A 930 -3.31 -13.23 38.06
N TYR A 931 -2.06 -13.68 38.18
CA TYR A 931 -1.63 -14.77 39.04
C TYR A 931 -0.62 -14.28 40.06
N VAL A 932 -0.63 -14.91 41.22
CA VAL A 932 0.33 -14.67 42.32
C VAL A 932 1.00 -15.99 42.66
N ASN A 933 2.33 -15.99 42.66
CA ASN A 933 3.13 -17.10 43.14
C ASN A 933 3.19 -17.07 44.67
N ASN A 934 2.99 -18.22 45.30
CA ASN A 934 3.14 -18.38 46.75
C ASN A 934 4.43 -19.15 47.04
N PRO A 935 5.59 -18.47 47.10
CA PRO A 935 6.89 -19.14 47.20
C PRO A 935 7.03 -20.00 48.46
N GLY A 936 6.26 -19.71 49.52
CA GLY A 936 6.26 -20.47 50.77
C GLY A 936 5.60 -21.86 50.72
N LYS A 937 4.80 -22.18 49.68
CA LYS A 937 4.19 -23.51 49.52
C LYS A 937 4.99 -24.39 48.57
N SER A 938 5.38 -23.84 47.43
CA SER A 938 6.33 -24.43 46.48
C SER A 938 6.79 -23.34 45.51
N LEU A 939 7.92 -23.56 44.84
CA LEU A 939 8.39 -22.68 43.75
C LEU A 939 7.36 -22.52 42.60
N PHE A 940 6.31 -23.36 42.59
CA PHE A 940 5.30 -23.48 41.53
C PHE A 940 3.87 -23.25 42.00
N ALA A 941 3.66 -22.70 43.20
CA ALA A 941 2.33 -22.49 43.76
C ALA A 941 1.67 -21.19 43.22
N TRP A 942 1.38 -21.18 41.92
CA TRP A 942 0.66 -20.10 41.26
C TRP A 942 -0.84 -20.17 41.57
N THR A 943 -1.38 -19.07 42.06
CA THR A 943 -2.81 -18.91 42.37
C THR A 943 -3.42 -17.83 41.48
N PHE A 944 -4.53 -18.15 40.83
CA PHE A 944 -5.28 -17.18 40.04
C PHE A 944 -6.00 -16.21 40.98
N LYS A 945 -5.89 -14.90 40.70
CA LYS A 945 -6.50 -13.83 41.52
C LYS A 945 -7.63 -13.10 40.83
N GLY A 946 -7.89 -13.37 39.55
CA GLY A 946 -9.03 -12.80 38.86
C GLY A 946 -8.69 -12.28 37.48
N LYS A 947 -9.75 -11.98 36.73
CA LYS A 947 -9.68 -11.49 35.35
C LYS A 947 -10.74 -10.43 35.10
N ARG A 948 -10.39 -9.41 34.32
CA ARG A 948 -11.30 -8.30 34.02
C ARG A 948 -11.10 -7.78 32.60
N ARG A 949 -12.22 -7.44 31.95
CA ARG A 949 -12.30 -6.84 30.63
C ARG A 949 -12.84 -5.42 30.75
N LEU A 950 -12.01 -4.42 30.50
CA LEU A 950 -12.38 -2.99 30.66
C LEU A 950 -12.17 -2.17 29.39
N HIS A 951 -11.17 -2.50 28.59
CA HIS A 951 -10.93 -1.79 27.34
C HIS A 951 -12.06 -2.08 26.34
N CYS A 952 -12.57 -1.02 25.70
CA CYS A 952 -13.61 -1.14 24.67
C CYS A 952 -13.02 -1.49 23.30
N LYS A 953 -11.73 -1.21 23.08
CA LYS A 953 -10.93 -1.65 21.93
C LYS A 953 -9.85 -2.65 22.37
N GLU A 954 -9.00 -3.06 21.44
CA GLU A 954 -7.88 -3.98 21.70
C GLU A 954 -6.93 -3.42 22.77
N VAL A 955 -6.43 -4.32 23.62
CA VAL A 955 -5.39 -3.98 24.60
C VAL A 955 -4.06 -3.99 23.84
N VAL A 956 -3.40 -2.84 23.83
CA VAL A 956 -2.19 -2.59 23.06
C VAL A 956 -0.96 -3.07 23.81
N ASP A 957 -0.93 -2.81 25.12
CA ASP A 957 0.20 -3.16 25.97
C ASP A 957 -0.22 -3.42 27.42
N ILE A 958 0.57 -4.24 28.11
CA ILE A 958 0.49 -4.52 29.54
C ILE A 958 1.91 -4.59 30.11
N MET A 959 2.11 -4.01 31.30
CA MET A 959 3.43 -3.94 31.95
C MET A 959 3.31 -3.81 33.47
N PHE A 960 4.25 -4.45 34.19
CA PHE A 960 4.54 -4.12 35.59
C PHE A 960 5.61 -3.04 35.66
N CYS A 961 5.41 -2.05 36.53
CA CYS A 961 6.37 -1.00 36.81
C CYS A 961 6.78 -1.06 38.28
N TRP A 962 8.08 -1.07 38.57
CA TRP A 962 8.56 -0.94 39.96
C TRP A 962 8.56 0.53 40.38
N ASP A 963 7.75 0.86 41.38
CA ASP A 963 7.76 2.18 41.99
C ASP A 963 8.82 2.23 43.08
N ARG A 964 9.97 2.84 42.77
CA ARG A 964 11.09 2.99 43.72
C ARG A 964 10.73 3.84 44.93
N ALA A 965 9.75 4.75 44.83
CA ALA A 965 9.33 5.57 45.96
C ALA A 965 8.47 4.77 46.95
N ARG A 966 7.60 3.88 46.43
CA ARG A 966 6.69 3.05 47.25
C ARG A 966 7.24 1.66 47.57
N ASN A 967 8.37 1.28 46.96
CA ASN A 967 8.97 -0.05 47.07
C ASN A 967 7.97 -1.18 46.75
N SER A 968 7.15 -0.99 45.72
CA SER A 968 6.12 -1.93 45.29
C SER A 968 5.95 -1.90 43.77
N SER A 969 5.58 -3.05 43.19
CA SER A 969 5.14 -3.12 41.79
C SER A 969 3.80 -2.41 41.60
N ARG A 970 3.51 -1.94 40.37
CA ARG A 970 2.22 -1.42 39.90
C ARG A 970 1.91 -2.05 38.53
N LEU A 971 0.64 -2.40 38.28
CA LEU A 971 0.21 -3.04 37.03
C LEU A 971 -0.62 -2.08 36.19
N PHE A 972 -0.19 -1.84 34.95
CA PHE A 972 -0.87 -0.97 34.00
C PHE A 972 -1.23 -1.72 32.73
N SER A 973 -2.36 -1.33 32.13
CA SER A 973 -2.70 -1.68 30.76
C SER A 973 -3.04 -0.46 29.93
N LEU A 974 -2.69 -0.53 28.66
CA LEU A 974 -2.93 0.52 27.67
C LEU A 974 -3.79 -0.06 26.55
N GLY A 975 -4.87 0.63 26.21
CA GLY A 975 -5.77 0.21 25.13
C GLY A 975 -5.75 1.16 23.93
N ALA A 976 -6.12 0.62 22.77
CA ALA A 976 -6.39 1.41 21.56
C ALA A 976 -7.62 2.33 21.73
N ASP A 977 -8.34 2.19 22.85
CA ASP A 977 -9.39 3.09 23.31
C ASP A 977 -8.87 4.38 23.97
N ARG A 978 -7.54 4.56 23.99
CA ARG A 978 -6.84 5.75 24.50
C ARG A 978 -6.88 5.88 26.02
N ARG A 979 -7.11 4.76 26.71
CA ARG A 979 -7.14 4.70 28.17
C ARG A 979 -5.95 3.92 28.70
N ILE A 980 -5.38 4.41 29.78
CA ILE A 980 -4.49 3.66 30.66
C ILE A 980 -5.28 3.27 31.90
N ILE A 981 -5.15 2.02 32.33
CA ILE A 981 -5.86 1.46 33.49
C ILE A 981 -4.84 0.92 34.48
N GLU A 982 -4.97 1.30 35.74
CA GLU A 982 -4.18 0.76 36.83
C GLU A 982 -5.00 -0.25 37.64
N TYR A 983 -4.38 -1.40 37.96
CA TYR A 983 -5.04 -2.49 38.68
C TYR A 983 -4.51 -2.64 40.11
N ARG A 984 -5.39 -3.08 41.01
CA ARG A 984 -5.00 -3.47 42.36
C ARG A 984 -4.31 -4.83 42.30
N ILE A 985 -3.10 -4.91 42.85
CA ILE A 985 -2.29 -6.15 42.89
C ILE A 985 -2.15 -6.73 44.29
N HIS A 986 -2.47 -5.95 45.33
CA HIS A 986 -2.45 -6.36 46.73
C HIS A 986 -3.85 -6.82 47.13
N PHE A 987 -4.03 -8.12 47.34
CA PHE A 987 -5.33 -8.72 47.67
C PHE A 987 -5.36 -9.21 49.12
N SER A 988 -6.36 -8.79 49.88
CA SER A 988 -6.66 -9.31 51.21
C SER A 988 -7.57 -10.55 51.19
N SER A 989 -8.40 -10.72 50.15
CA SER A 989 -9.31 -11.85 49.95
C SER A 989 -9.24 -12.42 48.52
N PHE A 990 -9.76 -13.63 48.31
CA PHE A 990 -9.89 -14.23 46.97
C PHE A 990 -11.18 -13.75 46.32
N ASN A 991 -11.07 -12.94 45.26
CA ASN A 991 -12.18 -12.56 44.39
C ASN A 991 -11.86 -12.99 42.96
N ASP A 992 -12.82 -13.51 42.21
CA ASP A 992 -12.61 -13.88 40.80
C ASP A 992 -12.51 -12.64 39.86
N VAL A 993 -12.75 -11.45 40.40
CA VAL A 993 -12.78 -10.19 39.66
C VAL A 993 -11.57 -9.34 40.02
N LEU A 994 -10.77 -8.99 39.01
CA LEU A 994 -9.62 -8.09 39.16
C LEU A 994 -10.11 -6.64 39.37
N GLU A 995 -9.76 -6.07 40.52
CA GLU A 995 -10.14 -4.70 40.92
C GLU A 995 -9.30 -3.62 40.23
N VAL A 996 -9.94 -2.48 39.99
CA VAL A 996 -9.37 -1.34 39.26
C VAL A 996 -9.12 -0.19 40.23
N LEU A 997 -7.93 0.41 40.15
CA LEU A 997 -7.59 1.60 40.93
C LEU A 997 -7.96 2.88 40.18
N THR A 998 -7.48 3.01 38.94
CA THR A 998 -7.65 4.24 38.15
C THR A 998 -7.92 3.91 36.68
N ILE A 999 -8.69 4.75 36.01
CA ILE A 999 -8.92 4.73 34.56
C ILE A 999 -8.71 6.16 34.06
N THR A 1000 -7.63 6.39 33.33
CA THR A 1000 -7.29 7.72 32.83
C THR A 1000 -7.25 7.72 31.31
N ARG A 1001 -7.88 8.72 30.68
CA ARG A 1001 -7.74 8.93 29.23
C ARG A 1001 -6.45 9.71 28.98
N VAL A 1002 -5.51 9.08 28.29
CA VAL A 1002 -4.20 9.67 27.97
C VAL A 1002 -4.21 10.41 26.65
N GLU A 1003 -5.03 10.01 25.68
CA GLU A 1003 -5.02 10.60 24.33
C GLU A 1003 -6.40 11.08 23.86
N GLN A 1004 -6.39 12.18 23.09
CA GLN A 1004 -7.62 12.75 22.53
C GLN A 1004 -7.96 12.13 21.18
N TYR A 1005 -7.00 12.08 20.25
CA TYR A 1005 -7.22 11.70 18.85
C TYR A 1005 -6.38 10.49 18.43
N ALA A 1006 -5.07 10.51 18.72
CA ALA A 1006 -4.13 9.48 18.33
C ALA A 1006 -4.39 8.15 19.06
N ILE A 1007 -4.04 7.03 18.42
CA ILE A 1007 -4.14 5.68 18.97
C ILE A 1007 -2.81 5.29 19.61
N PRO A 1008 -2.75 4.97 20.91
CA PRO A 1008 -1.53 4.48 21.55
C PRO A 1008 -1.07 3.15 20.95
N ARG A 1009 0.25 2.94 20.82
CA ARG A 1009 0.87 1.76 20.19
C ARG A 1009 1.75 0.94 21.14
N THR A 1010 2.35 1.57 22.15
CA THR A 1010 3.17 0.89 23.15
C THR A 1010 3.40 1.82 24.34
N MET A 1011 3.76 1.23 25.48
CA MET A 1011 4.25 1.97 26.64
C MET A 1011 5.53 1.33 27.21
N THR A 1012 6.38 2.17 27.79
CA THR A 1012 7.58 1.76 28.54
C THR A 1012 7.76 2.71 29.73
N THR A 1013 8.57 2.35 30.72
CA THR A 1013 8.93 3.28 31.81
C THR A 1013 9.90 4.34 31.27
N ILE A 1014 10.26 5.37 32.06
CA ILE A 1014 11.37 6.29 31.76
C ILE A 1014 12.26 6.36 33.00
N ASN A 1015 13.56 6.23 32.80
CA ASN A 1015 14.54 6.36 33.87
C ASN A 1015 15.00 7.82 33.90
N CYS A 1016 14.20 8.72 34.49
CA CYS A 1016 14.65 10.10 34.61
C CYS A 1016 15.67 10.20 35.76
N CYS A 1017 16.92 10.54 35.44
CA CYS A 1017 18.03 10.63 36.38
C CYS A 1017 17.79 11.57 37.58
N GLU A 1018 16.82 12.49 37.50
CA GLU A 1018 16.67 13.58 38.47
C GLU A 1018 15.56 13.39 39.52
N ARG A 1019 14.65 12.41 39.39
CA ARG A 1019 13.53 12.26 40.35
C ARG A 1019 13.20 10.78 40.56
N ARG A 1020 13.16 10.33 41.82
CA ARG A 1020 12.73 8.97 42.25
C ARG A 1020 11.26 8.61 41.91
N LYS A 1021 10.61 9.35 41.02
CA LYS A 1021 9.19 9.20 40.65
C LYS A 1021 9.05 8.37 39.38
N LEU A 1022 8.04 7.50 39.35
CA LEU A 1022 7.69 6.68 38.20
C LEU A 1022 7.09 7.56 37.09
N HIS A 1023 7.61 7.44 35.86
CA HIS A 1023 7.04 8.05 34.67
C HIS A 1023 6.88 6.99 33.58
N ILE A 1024 5.81 7.09 32.79
CA ILE A 1024 5.48 6.16 31.72
C ILE A 1024 5.54 6.89 30.38
N CYS A 1025 6.35 6.39 29.47
CA CYS A 1025 6.42 6.80 28.08
C CYS A 1025 5.32 6.09 27.27
N ILE A 1026 4.57 6.82 26.45
CA ILE A 1026 3.54 6.28 25.56
C ILE A 1026 3.80 6.78 24.15
N ALA A 1027 3.93 5.87 23.18
CA ALA A 1027 4.02 6.25 21.77
C ALA A 1027 2.67 6.05 21.06
N THR A 1028 2.36 6.91 20.10
CA THR A 1028 1.11 6.91 19.35
C THR A 1028 1.32 6.70 17.85
N ASN A 1029 0.23 6.46 17.12
CA ASN A 1029 0.23 6.37 15.65
C ASN A 1029 0.52 7.71 14.93
N ASN A 1030 0.53 8.84 15.65
CA ASN A 1030 0.82 10.17 15.10
C ASN A 1030 2.28 10.61 15.31
N TYR A 1031 3.20 9.66 15.52
CA TYR A 1031 4.63 9.94 15.78
C TYR A 1031 4.88 10.75 17.07
N GLU A 1032 3.91 10.73 17.99
CA GLU A 1032 3.99 11.44 19.26
C GLU A 1032 4.41 10.47 20.37
N ILE A 1033 5.35 10.92 21.18
CA ILE A 1033 5.73 10.30 22.43
C ILE A 1033 5.27 11.21 23.58
N SER A 1034 4.45 10.69 24.48
CA SER A 1034 3.97 11.39 25.66
C SER A 1034 4.54 10.77 26.94
N ILE A 1035 4.87 11.63 27.90
CA ILE A 1035 5.35 11.24 29.23
C ILE A 1035 4.21 11.44 30.23
N TYR A 1036 3.69 10.33 30.74
CA TYR A 1036 2.59 10.27 31.70
C TYR A 1036 3.10 10.09 33.12
N ASP A 1037 2.58 10.90 34.05
CA ASP A 1037 2.79 10.77 35.49
C ASP A 1037 1.59 10.02 36.11
N PRO A 1038 1.76 8.78 36.59
CA PRO A 1038 0.69 7.97 37.15
C PRO A 1038 0.24 8.40 38.55
N ASP A 1039 1.00 9.24 39.26
CA ASP A 1039 0.59 9.74 40.58
C ASP A 1039 -0.34 10.96 40.45
N ASN A 1040 -0.01 11.87 39.53
CA ASN A 1040 -0.83 13.04 39.25
C ASN A 1040 -1.89 12.80 38.15
N GLN A 1041 -1.83 11.64 37.49
CA GLN A 1041 -2.72 11.24 36.38
C GLN A 1041 -2.75 12.25 35.21
N ASN A 1042 -1.62 12.89 34.92
CA ASN A 1042 -1.51 13.89 33.86
C ASN A 1042 -0.35 13.58 32.91
N ILE A 1043 -0.39 14.18 31.72
CA ILE A 1043 0.72 14.15 30.78
C ILE A 1043 1.63 15.35 31.06
N MET A 1044 2.90 15.05 31.32
CA MET A 1044 3.93 16.03 31.67
C MET A 1044 4.56 16.68 30.44
N ARG A 1045 4.75 15.90 29.38
CA ARG A 1045 5.40 16.35 28.14
C ARG A 1045 4.92 15.52 26.96
N ILE A 1046 4.84 16.17 25.79
CA ILE A 1046 4.60 15.51 24.50
C ILE A 1046 5.71 15.98 23.55
N CYS A 1047 6.32 15.05 22.84
CA CYS A 1047 7.34 15.33 21.82
C CYS A 1047 7.07 14.52 20.56
N ARG A 1048 7.36 15.12 19.39
CA ARG A 1048 7.28 14.45 18.09
C ARG A 1048 8.66 13.99 17.67
N ALA A 1049 9.02 12.79 18.09
CA ALA A 1049 10.23 12.08 17.71
C ALA A 1049 10.11 10.65 18.24
N PRO A 1050 10.65 9.64 17.55
CA PRO A 1050 11.42 9.69 16.30
C PRO A 1050 10.52 9.72 15.05
N LEU A 1051 10.86 10.55 14.06
CA LEU A 1051 10.15 10.70 12.79
C LEU A 1051 10.77 9.78 11.72
N HIS A 1052 10.07 8.71 11.37
CA HIS A 1052 10.45 7.76 10.31
C HIS A 1052 9.23 7.44 9.44
N GLU A 1053 9.37 6.54 8.46
CA GLU A 1053 8.28 6.13 7.54
C GLU A 1053 7.07 5.47 8.24
N SER A 1054 7.21 5.06 9.50
CA SER A 1054 6.14 4.42 10.27
C SER A 1054 6.19 4.87 11.73
N PRO A 1055 5.06 4.90 12.45
CA PRO A 1055 5.06 5.27 13.85
C PRO A 1055 5.77 4.21 14.72
N THR A 1056 6.20 4.63 15.90
CA THR A 1056 6.87 3.75 16.87
C THR A 1056 5.88 2.72 17.41
N ASN A 1057 6.14 1.45 17.14
CA ASN A 1057 5.27 0.33 17.50
C ASN A 1057 5.67 -0.34 18.81
N LYS A 1058 6.94 -0.27 19.22
CA LYS A 1058 7.46 -0.84 20.47
C LYS A 1058 8.58 0.01 21.05
N MET A 1059 8.61 0.16 22.37
CA MET A 1059 9.66 0.86 23.13
C MET A 1059 10.13 0.02 24.32
N VAL A 1060 11.43 0.09 24.64
CA VAL A 1060 12.09 -0.61 25.75
C VAL A 1060 13.29 0.21 26.16
N ASN A 1061 13.49 0.37 27.46
CA ASN A 1061 14.58 1.17 27.99
C ASN A 1061 15.79 0.33 28.36
N ILE A 1062 16.96 0.95 28.25
CA ILE A 1062 18.26 0.40 28.58
C ILE A 1062 19.07 1.47 29.30
N ARG A 1063 19.69 1.07 30.41
CA ARG A 1063 20.67 1.87 31.15
C ARG A 1063 22.07 1.38 30.75
N THR A 1064 22.95 2.27 30.35
CA THR A 1064 24.36 1.94 30.11
C THR A 1064 25.16 1.98 31.41
N ASP A 1065 26.33 1.31 31.43
CA ASP A 1065 27.25 1.30 32.58
C ASP A 1065 27.76 2.71 32.91
N ASP A 1066 27.88 3.58 31.91
CA ASP A 1066 28.21 5.01 32.05
C ASP A 1066 27.12 5.84 32.76
N GLY A 1067 25.98 5.22 33.06
CA GLY A 1067 24.85 5.92 33.67
C GLY A 1067 24.13 6.86 32.72
N ARG A 1068 24.05 6.52 31.42
CA ARG A 1068 23.12 7.14 30.46
C ARG A 1068 21.93 6.23 30.20
N ASP A 1069 20.76 6.81 29.98
CA ASP A 1069 19.53 6.08 29.66
C ASP A 1069 19.23 6.22 28.17
N PHE A 1070 18.90 5.10 27.54
CA PHE A 1070 18.47 5.04 26.16
C PHE A 1070 17.21 4.22 26.03
N THR A 1071 16.30 4.65 25.16
CA THR A 1071 15.17 3.85 24.73
C THR A 1071 15.45 3.27 23.33
N ILE A 1072 15.34 1.95 23.21
CA ILE A 1072 15.29 1.29 21.90
C ILE A 1072 13.84 1.30 21.40
N PHE A 1073 13.61 1.83 20.21
CA PHE A 1073 12.31 1.90 19.57
C PHE A 1073 12.29 1.10 18.25
N ALA A 1074 11.13 0.54 17.92
CA ALA A 1074 10.90 -0.14 16.65
C ALA A 1074 9.87 0.64 15.85
N SER A 1075 10.22 0.98 14.61
CA SER A 1075 9.46 1.87 13.74
C SER A 1075 9.38 1.22 12.36
N GLY A 1076 8.28 0.51 12.09
CA GLY A 1076 8.16 -0.30 10.88
C GLY A 1076 9.27 -1.34 10.80
N ASN A 1077 10.08 -1.29 9.75
CA ASN A 1077 11.21 -2.19 9.47
C ASN A 1077 12.57 -1.70 10.03
N LYS A 1078 12.55 -0.56 10.72
CA LYS A 1078 13.73 0.07 11.32
C LYS A 1078 13.71 -0.11 12.83
N LEU A 1079 14.90 -0.28 13.37
CA LEU A 1079 15.17 -0.40 14.79
C LEU A 1079 16.07 0.76 15.17
N GLY A 1080 15.64 1.56 16.13
CA GLY A 1080 16.38 2.74 16.54
C GLY A 1080 16.68 2.82 18.01
N LEU A 1081 17.65 3.65 18.33
CA LEU A 1081 18.13 3.98 19.66
C LEU A 1081 17.89 5.48 19.85
N ALA A 1082 17.24 5.86 20.95
CA ALA A 1082 17.00 7.25 21.34
C ALA A 1082 17.58 7.48 22.74
N GLU A 1083 18.29 8.58 22.95
CA GLU A 1083 18.79 9.01 24.26
C GLU A 1083 17.64 9.62 25.09
N GLU A 1084 17.53 9.24 26.36
CA GLU A 1084 16.58 9.82 27.32
C GLU A 1084 17.16 11.08 27.98
N PRO A 1085 16.35 12.11 28.28
CA PRO A 1085 14.90 12.19 28.06
C PRO A 1085 14.54 12.59 26.62
N PHE A 1086 13.36 12.18 26.17
CA PHE A 1086 12.81 12.61 24.89
C PHE A 1086 12.53 14.12 24.91
N ASP A 1087 13.25 14.86 24.07
CA ASP A 1087 13.16 16.31 23.91
C ASP A 1087 12.86 16.74 22.45
N GLY A 1088 12.73 15.78 21.55
CA GLY A 1088 12.45 16.03 20.13
C GLY A 1088 13.66 16.40 19.28
N ILE A 1089 14.89 16.32 19.82
CA ILE A 1089 16.11 16.67 19.08
C ILE A 1089 16.48 15.55 18.10
N PRO A 1090 16.58 15.82 16.77
CA PRO A 1090 16.87 14.78 15.76
C PRO A 1090 18.19 14.03 15.95
N TYR A 1091 19.22 14.68 16.49
CA TYR A 1091 20.55 14.08 16.68
C TYR A 1091 20.64 13.13 17.88
N LYS A 1092 19.61 13.06 18.72
CA LYS A 1092 19.55 12.19 19.90
C LYS A 1092 18.92 10.83 19.62
N TYR A 1093 18.53 10.57 18.38
CA TYR A 1093 18.06 9.26 17.98
C TYR A 1093 18.61 8.85 16.61
N MET A 1094 18.86 7.57 16.45
CA MET A 1094 19.28 6.96 15.18
C MET A 1094 18.50 5.68 14.94
N ALA A 1095 18.29 5.30 13.70
CA ALA A 1095 17.65 4.03 13.36
C ALA A 1095 18.39 3.32 12.23
N LEU A 1096 18.53 2.01 12.38
CA LEU A 1096 19.11 1.11 11.41
C LEU A 1096 18.02 0.21 10.84
N LEU A 1097 18.18 -0.17 9.58
CA LEU A 1097 17.33 -1.19 8.98
C LEU A 1097 17.67 -2.55 9.61
N SER A 1098 16.67 -3.25 10.16
CA SER A 1098 16.90 -4.52 10.85
C SER A 1098 16.18 -5.71 10.24
N HIS A 1099 15.03 -5.50 9.58
CA HIS A 1099 14.24 -6.58 8.99
C HIS A 1099 13.64 -6.13 7.65
N PRO A 1100 13.44 -7.01 6.65
CA PRO A 1100 12.75 -6.66 5.40
C PRO A 1100 11.32 -6.12 5.62
N THR A 1101 10.64 -6.62 6.64
CA THR A 1101 9.27 -6.24 7.02
C THR A 1101 9.19 -5.51 8.36
N GLY A 1102 7.99 -5.07 8.73
CA GLY A 1102 7.71 -4.53 10.06
C GLY A 1102 8.12 -5.48 11.20
N ILE A 1103 8.80 -4.95 12.21
CA ILE A 1103 9.23 -5.68 13.41
C ILE A 1103 8.01 -5.93 14.30
N ILE A 1104 7.65 -7.21 14.49
CA ILE A 1104 6.44 -7.60 15.24
C ILE A 1104 6.75 -7.81 16.74
N ARG A 1105 7.86 -8.48 17.07
CA ARG A 1105 8.30 -8.75 18.45
C ARG A 1105 9.82 -8.65 18.59
N ARG A 1106 10.29 -8.47 19.82
CA ARG A 1106 11.71 -8.35 20.21
C ARG A 1106 11.91 -8.75 21.67
N SER A 1107 13.11 -9.18 22.03
CA SER A 1107 13.50 -9.37 23.42
C SER A 1107 14.93 -8.90 23.67
N PHE A 1108 15.22 -8.54 24.91
CA PHE A 1108 16.46 -7.87 25.28
C PHE A 1108 17.16 -8.63 26.39
N LEU A 1109 18.48 -8.75 26.27
CA LEU A 1109 19.35 -9.08 27.38
C LEU A 1109 19.92 -7.78 27.94
N SER A 1110 19.31 -7.22 28.99
CA SER A 1110 19.97 -6.21 29.81
C SER A 1110 20.52 -6.89 31.06
N ARG A 1111 21.85 -6.90 31.22
CA ARG A 1111 22.47 -7.23 32.50
C ARG A 1111 22.27 -6.03 33.41
N SER A 1112 21.14 -5.97 34.13
CA SER A 1112 21.05 -5.13 35.32
C SER A 1112 21.87 -5.78 36.44
N SER A 1113 23.20 -5.69 36.33
CA SER A 1113 24.06 -6.29 37.34
C SER A 1113 24.06 -5.42 38.59
N GLY A 1114 23.27 -5.83 39.58
CA GLY A 1114 23.58 -5.63 41.00
C GLY A 1114 24.77 -6.50 41.46
N THR A 1115 25.41 -7.23 40.55
CA THR A 1115 26.61 -8.05 40.82
C THR A 1115 27.72 -7.66 39.86
N ARG A 1116 28.64 -6.80 40.33
CA ARG A 1116 29.93 -6.53 39.69
C ARG A 1116 30.66 -7.85 39.41
N THR A 1117 30.65 -8.32 38.17
CA THR A 1117 31.66 -9.26 37.68
C THR A 1117 32.77 -8.47 37.00
N SER A 1118 34.02 -8.87 37.26
CA SER A 1118 35.28 -8.14 37.02
C SER A 1118 35.62 -7.75 35.58
N ASP A 1119 34.84 -8.18 34.59
CA ASP A 1119 35.21 -8.05 33.18
C ASP A 1119 34.34 -6.96 32.54
N GLY A 1120 34.88 -5.73 32.56
CA GLY A 1120 34.22 -4.47 32.24
C GLY A 1120 33.83 -4.25 30.78
N THR A 1121 33.12 -5.19 30.16
CA THR A 1121 32.46 -4.98 28.86
C THR A 1121 30.99 -5.39 28.95
N GLY A 1122 30.10 -4.44 29.26
CA GLY A 1122 28.65 -4.62 29.17
C GLY A 1122 28.22 -4.74 27.70
N GLN A 1123 28.17 -5.97 27.17
CA GLN A 1123 27.50 -6.23 25.90
C GLN A 1123 25.98 -6.34 26.13
N ALA A 1124 25.24 -5.32 25.70
CA ALA A 1124 23.79 -5.44 25.49
C ALA A 1124 23.57 -6.13 24.14
N SER A 1125 23.09 -7.37 24.17
CA SER A 1125 22.75 -8.09 22.95
C SER A 1125 21.27 -7.95 22.65
N LEU A 1126 20.96 -7.55 21.41
CA LEU A 1126 19.61 -7.31 20.93
C LEU A 1126 19.16 -8.49 20.07
N ALA A 1127 17.96 -9.02 20.36
CA ALA A 1127 17.41 -10.20 19.68
C ALA A 1127 16.00 -9.96 19.12
#